data_AF-A0A7X5F815-F1
#
_entry.id   AF-A0A7X5F815-F1
#
_cell.length_a   1.000
_cell.length_b   1.000
_cell.length_c   1.000
_cell.angle_alpha   90.00
_cell.angle_beta   90.00
_cell.angle_gamma   90.00
#
_symmetry.space_group_name_H-M   'P 1'
#
loop_
_entity.id
_entity.type
_entity.pdbx_description
1 polymer ?
#
loop_
_entity_poly.entity_id
_entity_poly.type
_entity_poly.pdbx_seq_one_letter_code
_entity_poly.pdbx_strand_id
1 'polypeptide(L)'
;MTMNQILTKKRLLLSAALLVAIAALVISATGAFFNDTETSTGNIFTAGSIDLKVDHLKQTYNGEDCTTRCNRWAEEVTSFNQGLRKGGDAVLAGRSNPDDATGPADTSGSTPDVSPTGFVSLGFGGSIVLHFPDGIDDGPGDDLRIYEATGVTSPAYPDESVKVEVSPNGSDWTTVDVSPSSVTFDGTIEIDLDGNAPLVYYVRITDTTDPTLHNSDADGFDLDAVRALHCDNEDIDGIPSDVWQCQLWEETDLTDQTFFTFNDVKPGDLGTNVISLHVFDNDAYTCLIAHDGEDAENDIMEPEAKYGDDDQDGELQDYITFFSWLDTDADGVYETGETSLGESTLGNLGSIASLDSDNGQYLTATTTGYVGLAWCAGTISANIDNAFGCDGSTMHNDAMSDSFTASLTAYAEQVRNNGSFQCENIHIGDDQNGGGNENEVAEDDLETGDKVAAKVSGAWFFYNDTNDTVMSIDQFSGSGGENHFEAVAGSGAAKMVLHEAAARYNIATYRYNDVKLSDIGTLSYRMYDGSVSGETPYLHFNVDFDNSDTWQRRLVQVPTGVTANTWTTVDALAGMWTLSGGNWPAGAVDNTGTTPGSTPRTWADILANYPNAETRSTDSWFGIRVGHPGPAGETGYVDWINFDGQISDFE
;
A
#
# COMPACT_ATOMS: atom_id res chain seq x y z
N MET A 1 0.59 -103.27 2.17
CA MET A 1 1.65 -102.35 1.67
C MET A 1 2.98 -102.83 2.22
N THR A 2 3.92 -103.19 1.35
CA THR A 2 5.29 -103.60 1.75
C THR A 2 6.01 -102.43 2.42
N MET A 3 7.02 -102.71 3.26
CA MET A 3 7.74 -101.68 4.04
C MET A 3 8.29 -100.53 3.17
N ASN A 4 8.60 -100.80 1.90
CA ASN A 4 8.94 -99.79 0.90
C ASN A 4 7.77 -98.85 0.55
N GLN A 5 6.52 -99.33 0.44
CA GLN A 5 5.37 -98.46 0.14
C GLN A 5 4.96 -97.55 1.30
N ILE A 6 5.29 -97.91 2.54
CA ILE A 6 5.06 -97.05 3.73
C ILE A 6 6.12 -95.94 3.78
N LEU A 7 7.38 -96.24 3.44
CA LEU A 7 8.44 -95.23 3.37
C LEU A 7 8.21 -94.20 2.24
N THR A 8 7.78 -94.64 1.05
CA THR A 8 7.52 -93.72 -0.08
C THR A 8 6.32 -92.82 0.19
N LYS A 9 5.26 -93.32 0.84
CA LYS A 9 4.10 -92.49 1.24
C LYS A 9 4.41 -91.49 2.35
N LYS A 10 5.25 -91.86 3.34
CA LYS A 10 5.71 -90.91 4.37
C LYS A 10 6.55 -89.79 3.76
N ARG A 11 7.43 -90.09 2.80
CA ARG A 11 8.21 -89.08 2.07
C ARG A 11 7.32 -88.17 1.20
N LEU A 12 6.29 -88.72 0.56
CA LEU A 12 5.34 -87.93 -0.22
C LEU A 12 4.49 -86.99 0.65
N LEU A 13 4.05 -87.46 1.83
CA LEU A 13 3.28 -86.66 2.78
C LEU A 13 4.13 -85.58 3.45
N LEU A 14 5.40 -85.86 3.75
CA LEU A 14 6.36 -84.88 4.27
C LEU A 14 6.70 -83.81 3.21
N SER A 15 6.88 -84.19 1.95
CA SER A 15 7.11 -83.23 0.86
C SER A 15 5.87 -82.40 0.53
N ALA A 16 4.66 -82.99 0.60
CA ALA A 16 3.42 -82.24 0.42
C ALA A 16 3.14 -81.29 1.59
N ALA A 17 3.38 -81.71 2.84
CA ALA A 17 3.27 -80.84 4.02
C ALA A 17 4.29 -79.71 4.00
N LEU A 18 5.52 -79.98 3.53
CA LEU A 18 6.55 -78.96 3.35
C LEU A 18 6.18 -77.97 2.24
N LEU A 19 5.60 -78.43 1.12
CA LEU A 19 5.13 -77.54 0.04
C LEU A 19 3.93 -76.69 0.48
N VAL A 20 3.01 -77.22 1.29
CA VAL A 20 1.91 -76.44 1.87
C VAL A 20 2.44 -75.45 2.92
N ALA A 21 3.44 -75.84 3.72
CA ALA A 21 4.10 -74.93 4.66
C ALA A 21 4.88 -73.82 3.95
N ILE A 22 5.57 -74.12 2.85
CA ILE A 22 6.27 -73.14 2.01
C ILE A 22 5.27 -72.24 1.29
N ALA A 23 4.16 -72.77 0.77
CA ALA A 23 3.11 -71.97 0.16
C ALA A 23 2.42 -71.02 1.17
N ALA A 24 2.19 -71.48 2.41
CA ALA A 24 1.68 -70.64 3.49
C ALA A 24 2.70 -69.56 3.92
N LEU A 25 4.00 -69.89 3.93
CA LEU A 25 5.09 -68.93 4.20
C LEU A 25 5.29 -67.91 3.09
N VAL A 26 5.05 -68.28 1.82
CA VAL A 26 5.15 -67.34 0.68
C VAL A 26 3.93 -66.40 0.64
N ILE A 27 2.74 -66.87 1.02
CA ILE A 27 1.55 -66.00 1.15
C ILE A 27 1.67 -65.05 2.36
N SER A 28 2.44 -65.40 3.40
CA SER A 28 2.73 -64.48 4.52
C SER A 28 3.99 -63.62 4.33
N ALA A 29 4.79 -63.83 3.28
CA ALA A 29 6.06 -63.12 3.05
C ALA A 29 6.09 -62.18 1.83
N THR A 30 5.01 -62.08 1.04
CA THR A 30 4.86 -61.04 0.01
C THR A 30 3.78 -60.01 0.33
N GLY A 31 3.35 -59.91 1.59
CA GLY A 31 2.73 -58.70 2.09
C GLY A 31 3.85 -57.72 2.44
N ALA A 32 4.26 -56.86 1.51
CA ALA A 32 4.93 -55.64 1.90
C ALA A 32 3.89 -54.78 2.64
N PHE A 33 3.85 -54.91 3.98
CA PHE A 33 3.13 -53.98 4.87
C PHE A 33 3.97 -52.73 5.12
N PHE A 34 4.50 -52.15 4.05
CA PHE A 34 5.08 -50.81 4.07
C PHE A 34 4.30 -49.98 3.05
N ASN A 35 3.05 -49.72 3.40
CA ASN A 35 2.36 -48.52 2.98
C ASN A 35 2.53 -47.60 4.19
N ASP A 36 3.37 -46.59 4.03
CA ASP A 36 3.16 -45.36 4.77
C ASP A 36 2.48 -44.38 3.81
N THR A 37 1.47 -43.68 4.29
CA THR A 37 0.81 -42.59 3.58
C THR A 37 1.13 -41.35 4.37
N GLU A 38 2.23 -40.70 4.02
CA GLU A 38 2.59 -39.39 4.56
C GLU A 38 1.59 -38.36 4.04
N THR A 39 0.61 -38.04 4.88
CA THR A 39 -0.38 -37.03 4.54
C THR A 39 0.03 -35.74 5.23
N SER A 40 0.54 -34.78 4.46
CA SER A 40 0.75 -33.42 4.95
C SER A 40 -0.60 -32.73 5.03
N THR A 41 -1.23 -32.77 6.21
CA THR A 41 -2.52 -32.11 6.49
C THR A 41 -2.28 -30.81 7.25
N GLY A 42 -2.95 -29.73 6.86
CA GLY A 42 -2.69 -28.41 7.45
C GLY A 42 -1.50 -27.68 6.83
N ASN A 43 -1.13 -28.01 5.59
CA ASN A 43 -0.28 -27.12 4.81
C ASN A 43 -1.05 -25.81 4.60
N ILE A 44 -0.61 -24.77 5.29
CA ILE A 44 -1.09 -23.41 5.10
C ILE A 44 -0.05 -22.75 4.20
N PHE A 45 -0.49 -22.34 3.01
CA PHE A 45 0.29 -21.47 2.14
C PHE A 45 -0.21 -20.05 2.42
N THR A 46 0.46 -19.36 3.32
CA THR A 46 0.24 -17.94 3.57
C THR A 46 1.12 -17.18 2.57
N ALA A 47 0.53 -16.29 1.78
CA ALA A 47 1.31 -15.33 1.01
C ALA A 47 2.07 -14.45 2.00
N GLY A 48 3.35 -14.19 1.75
CA GLY A 48 4.07 -13.19 2.55
C GLY A 48 3.48 -11.81 2.27
N SER A 49 3.17 -11.06 3.31
CA SER A 49 2.93 -9.62 3.24
C SER A 49 4.24 -8.89 3.04
N ILE A 50 4.14 -7.67 2.52
CA ILE A 50 5.15 -6.63 2.70
C ILE A 50 4.46 -5.55 3.50
N ASP A 51 5.02 -5.24 4.66
CA ASP A 51 4.54 -4.19 5.55
C ASP A 51 5.70 -3.21 5.72
N LEU A 52 5.49 -1.97 5.31
CA LEU A 52 6.47 -0.89 5.39
C LEU A 52 5.93 0.14 6.37
N LYS A 53 6.63 0.29 7.49
CA LYS A 53 6.35 1.37 8.44
C LYS A 53 7.44 2.41 8.40
N VAL A 54 7.07 3.63 8.76
CA VAL A 54 7.97 4.78 8.74
C VAL A 54 8.00 5.40 10.13
N ASP A 55 9.12 5.99 10.52
CA ASP A 55 9.18 6.90 11.67
C ASP A 55 10.00 8.16 11.32
N HIS A 56 9.93 9.16 12.20
CA HIS A 56 10.69 10.40 12.09
C HIS A 56 11.43 10.67 13.41
N LEU A 57 12.69 10.20 13.48
CA LEU A 57 13.46 10.16 14.72
C LEU A 57 14.13 11.48 15.10
N LYS A 58 14.45 12.29 14.09
CA LYS A 58 15.21 13.53 14.28
C LYS A 58 14.79 14.58 13.27
N GLN A 59 14.72 15.81 13.74
CA GLN A 59 14.64 17.01 12.94
C GLN A 59 15.54 18.08 13.56
N THR A 60 16.13 18.93 12.75
CA THR A 60 16.86 20.12 13.21
C THR A 60 16.49 21.33 12.37
N TYR A 61 16.53 22.50 12.98
CA TYR A 61 16.37 23.78 12.29
C TYR A 61 17.44 24.75 12.79
N ASN A 62 18.29 25.23 11.88
CA ASN A 62 19.40 26.13 12.16
C ASN A 62 20.34 25.67 13.30
N GLY A 63 20.53 24.36 13.41
CA GLY A 63 21.38 23.73 14.41
C GLY A 63 20.74 23.49 15.78
N GLU A 64 19.47 23.84 15.94
CA GLU A 64 18.68 23.45 17.11
C GLU A 64 17.96 22.13 16.84
N ASP A 65 18.05 21.19 17.78
CA ASP A 65 17.42 19.88 17.69
C ASP A 65 15.92 19.96 18.03
N CYS A 66 15.12 19.22 17.28
CA CYS A 66 13.73 18.91 17.60
C CYS A 66 13.73 17.93 18.77
N THR A 67 13.52 18.46 19.97
CA THR A 67 13.35 17.64 21.17
C THR A 67 11.91 17.78 21.63
N THR A 68 11.11 16.72 21.50
CA THR A 68 9.82 16.65 22.20
C THR A 68 10.09 16.68 23.69
N ARG A 69 9.59 17.72 24.39
CA ARG A 69 9.77 17.86 25.84
C ARG A 69 8.77 17.04 26.67
N CYS A 70 7.83 16.37 26.02
CA CYS A 70 6.84 15.54 26.68
C CYS A 70 7.38 14.13 26.74
N ASN A 71 7.51 13.61 27.96
CA ASN A 71 7.59 12.17 28.13
C ASN A 71 6.21 11.58 27.85
N ARG A 72 6.10 10.93 26.69
CA ARG A 72 4.86 10.29 26.24
C ARG A 72 4.46 9.08 27.08
N TRP A 73 5.30 8.61 28.00
CA TRP A 73 5.01 7.41 28.78
C TRP A 73 4.54 7.74 30.18
N ALA A 74 3.68 6.87 30.74
CA ALA A 74 3.35 6.93 32.15
C ALA A 74 4.63 6.84 32.99
N GLU A 75 4.83 7.78 33.92
CA GLU A 75 6.04 7.81 34.75
C GLU A 75 5.82 7.26 36.17
N GLU A 76 4.58 7.25 36.64
CA GLU A 76 4.29 6.93 38.04
C GLU A 76 3.01 6.13 38.18
N VAL A 77 3.07 5.07 39.00
CA VAL A 77 1.88 4.38 39.49
C VAL A 77 1.40 5.04 40.78
N THR A 78 0.24 5.67 40.73
CA THR A 78 -0.33 6.38 41.91
C THR A 78 -1.27 5.52 42.75
N SER A 79 -1.82 4.45 42.16
CA SER A 79 -2.62 3.46 42.85
C SER A 79 -2.60 2.12 42.11
N PHE A 80 -2.48 1.01 42.84
CA PHE A 80 -2.58 -0.33 42.30
C PHE A 80 -3.38 -1.24 43.22
N ASN A 81 -4.44 -1.85 42.70
CA ASN A 81 -5.31 -2.79 43.40
C ASN A 81 -5.41 -4.08 42.56
N GLN A 82 -4.48 -5.00 42.77
CA GLN A 82 -4.45 -6.25 42.02
C GLN A 82 -5.61 -7.18 42.40
N GLY A 83 -6.29 -7.73 41.40
CA GLY A 83 -7.29 -8.79 41.54
C GLY A 83 -6.66 -10.16 41.83
N LEU A 84 -7.47 -11.20 41.74
CA LEU A 84 -7.02 -12.60 41.87
C LEU A 84 -7.01 -13.28 40.51
N ARG A 85 -6.26 -14.37 40.40
CA ARG A 85 -6.40 -15.31 39.28
C ARG A 85 -7.78 -15.96 39.32
N LYS A 86 -8.25 -16.50 38.18
CA LYS A 86 -9.58 -17.16 38.09
C LYS A 86 -9.78 -18.23 39.17
N GLY A 87 -8.73 -18.98 39.50
CA GLY A 87 -8.73 -20.03 40.53
C GLY A 87 -8.88 -19.52 41.97
N GLY A 88 -8.80 -18.20 42.20
CA GLY A 88 -8.87 -17.56 43.53
C GLY A 88 -7.52 -17.42 44.23
N ASP A 89 -6.43 -17.83 43.59
CA ASP A 89 -5.07 -17.59 44.06
C ASP A 89 -4.61 -16.17 43.69
N ALA A 90 -3.61 -15.65 44.40
CA ALA A 90 -2.94 -14.41 44.00
C ALA A 90 -2.28 -14.56 42.62
N VAL A 91 -2.16 -13.45 41.90
CA VAL A 91 -1.32 -13.34 40.70
C VAL A 91 0.12 -13.69 41.06
N LEU A 92 0.86 -14.27 40.10
CA LEU A 92 2.23 -14.68 40.31
C LEU A 92 3.12 -13.47 40.60
N ALA A 93 4.04 -13.60 41.56
CA ALA A 93 4.88 -12.50 42.01
C ALA A 93 5.72 -11.83 40.90
N GLY A 94 6.04 -12.56 39.83
CA GLY A 94 6.75 -12.02 38.66
C GLY A 94 5.89 -11.21 37.69
N ARG A 95 4.59 -11.05 37.97
CA ARG A 95 3.59 -10.31 37.17
C ARG A 95 2.79 -9.35 38.05
N SER A 96 3.36 -8.99 39.21
CA SER A 96 2.71 -8.19 40.26
C SER A 96 3.49 -6.92 40.60
N ASN A 97 4.50 -6.57 39.81
CA ASN A 97 5.20 -5.30 39.98
C ASN A 97 4.48 -4.22 39.16
N PRO A 98 3.81 -3.24 39.79
CA PRO A 98 3.06 -2.25 39.03
C PRO A 98 3.94 -1.31 38.22
N ASP A 99 5.21 -1.11 38.61
CA ASP A 99 6.15 -0.26 37.90
C ASP A 99 6.51 -0.82 36.51
N ASP A 100 6.20 -2.10 36.25
CA ASP A 100 6.32 -2.70 34.92
C ASP A 100 5.37 -2.00 33.91
N ALA A 101 4.30 -1.32 34.36
CA ALA A 101 3.41 -0.53 33.49
C ALA A 101 3.89 0.90 33.17
N THR A 102 5.13 1.26 33.53
CA THR A 102 5.66 2.63 33.37
C THR A 102 6.87 2.66 32.45
N GLY A 103 7.05 3.78 31.74
CA GLY A 103 8.07 3.91 30.71
C GLY A 103 7.66 3.28 29.37
N PRO A 104 8.61 3.16 28.43
CA PRO A 104 8.38 2.55 27.12
C PRO A 104 7.91 1.10 27.22
N ALA A 105 7.02 0.71 26.30
CA ALA A 105 6.58 -0.67 26.13
C ALA A 105 7.77 -1.62 25.92
N ASP A 106 7.71 -2.80 26.55
CA ASP A 106 8.67 -3.89 26.34
C ASP A 106 8.20 -4.81 25.20
N THR A 107 6.90 -4.83 24.88
CA THR A 107 6.33 -5.56 23.73
C THR A 107 6.04 -4.61 22.55
N SER A 108 6.00 -5.16 21.33
CA SER A 108 5.74 -4.37 20.11
C SER A 108 4.26 -4.08 19.87
N GLY A 109 3.34 -4.74 20.60
CA GLY A 109 1.89 -4.65 20.41
C GLY A 109 1.40 -5.02 19.01
N SER A 110 2.22 -5.75 18.23
CA SER A 110 1.96 -6.04 16.80
C SER A 110 2.39 -7.45 16.37
N THR A 111 3.25 -8.13 17.12
CA THR A 111 3.69 -9.50 16.82
C THR A 111 3.62 -10.37 18.06
N PRO A 112 2.95 -11.54 18.00
CA PRO A 112 2.78 -12.39 19.17
C PRO A 112 4.09 -12.82 19.84
N ASP A 113 4.29 -12.36 21.08
CA ASP A 113 5.45 -12.72 21.86
C ASP A 113 5.40 -14.17 22.34
N VAL A 114 6.47 -14.92 22.12
CA VAL A 114 6.55 -16.34 22.55
C VAL A 114 6.58 -16.45 24.08
N SER A 115 7.05 -15.42 24.77
CA SER A 115 7.08 -15.32 26.24
C SER A 115 7.36 -13.86 26.65
N PRO A 116 6.36 -12.97 26.64
CA PRO A 116 6.56 -11.58 26.98
C PRO A 116 7.06 -11.45 28.44
N THR A 117 7.86 -10.41 28.68
CA THR A 117 8.33 -9.99 30.01
C THR A 117 8.30 -8.47 30.01
N GLY A 118 8.06 -7.84 31.17
CA GLY A 118 7.97 -6.37 31.22
C GLY A 118 6.60 -5.82 31.57
N PHE A 119 5.62 -6.70 31.81
CA PHE A 119 4.23 -6.29 32.04
C PHE A 119 3.73 -6.63 33.46
N VAL A 120 2.63 -5.99 33.87
CA VAL A 120 1.89 -6.30 35.10
C VAL A 120 0.50 -6.85 34.80
N SER A 121 0.14 -7.99 35.39
CA SER A 121 -1.25 -8.47 35.30
C SER A 121 -2.12 -7.77 36.32
N LEU A 122 -3.28 -7.27 35.91
CA LEU A 122 -4.18 -6.56 36.82
C LEU A 122 -4.88 -7.52 37.79
N GLY A 123 -5.04 -8.81 37.48
CA GLY A 123 -5.93 -9.69 38.23
C GLY A 123 -7.39 -9.45 37.80
N PHE A 124 -8.23 -10.49 37.86
CA PHE A 124 -9.66 -10.33 37.52
C PHE A 124 -10.33 -9.26 38.40
N GLY A 125 -10.85 -8.21 37.76
CA GLY A 125 -11.45 -7.04 38.42
C GLY A 125 -10.47 -6.12 39.15
N GLY A 126 -9.17 -6.28 38.94
CA GLY A 126 -8.13 -5.40 39.47
C GLY A 126 -8.04 -4.08 38.70
N SER A 127 -7.29 -3.12 39.26
CA SER A 127 -7.12 -1.80 38.66
C SER A 127 -5.77 -1.17 38.97
N ILE A 128 -5.31 -0.32 38.07
CA ILE A 128 -4.11 0.50 38.20
C ILE A 128 -4.43 1.95 37.81
N VAL A 129 -3.74 2.91 38.44
CA VAL A 129 -3.77 4.33 38.08
C VAL A 129 -2.36 4.80 37.77
N LEU A 130 -2.18 5.28 36.56
CA LEU A 130 -0.94 5.82 36.02
C LEU A 130 -1.01 7.35 35.96
N HIS A 131 0.13 8.01 36.12
CA HIS A 131 0.27 9.46 36.07
C HIS A 131 1.27 9.88 34.99
N PHE A 132 0.87 10.86 34.18
CA PHE A 132 1.62 11.48 33.10
C PHE A 132 1.98 12.90 33.54
N PRO A 133 3.23 13.18 33.95
CA PRO A 133 3.59 14.49 34.48
C PRO A 133 3.38 15.64 33.49
N ASP A 134 3.59 15.36 32.20
CA ASP A 134 3.46 16.33 31.12
C ASP A 134 2.03 16.44 30.57
N GLY A 135 1.14 15.53 30.99
CA GLY A 135 -0.25 15.48 30.56
C GLY A 135 -0.46 14.78 29.21
N ILE A 136 -1.73 14.56 28.89
CA ILE A 136 -2.24 14.02 27.63
C ILE A 136 -3.27 15.02 27.11
N ASP A 137 -3.03 15.58 25.94
CA ASP A 137 -3.93 16.52 25.28
C ASP A 137 -4.96 15.79 24.41
N ASP A 138 -6.09 16.45 24.18
CA ASP A 138 -7.20 16.01 23.32
C ASP A 138 -6.99 16.62 21.92
N GLY A 139 -6.36 15.83 21.04
CA GLY A 139 -6.03 16.15 19.66
C GLY A 139 -7.00 15.53 18.66
N PRO A 140 -6.75 15.70 17.35
CA PRO A 140 -7.50 14.97 16.33
C PRO A 140 -7.16 13.46 16.36
N GLY A 141 -8.15 12.60 16.57
CA GLY A 141 -7.98 11.15 16.50
C GLY A 141 -7.66 10.53 17.87
N ASP A 142 -6.92 9.43 17.88
CA ASP A 142 -6.59 8.74 19.12
C ASP A 142 -5.53 9.50 19.93
N ASP A 143 -5.75 9.67 21.25
CA ASP A 143 -4.89 10.45 22.15
C ASP A 143 -4.06 9.60 23.11
N LEU A 144 -4.45 8.34 23.30
CA LEU A 144 -3.87 7.46 24.28
C LEU A 144 -3.82 6.02 23.75
N ARG A 145 -2.67 5.38 23.94
CA ARG A 145 -2.43 3.98 23.57
C ARG A 145 -2.13 3.13 24.80
N ILE A 146 -2.78 1.97 24.89
CA ILE A 146 -2.50 0.95 25.92
C ILE A 146 -1.90 -0.27 25.23
N TYR A 147 -0.79 -0.78 25.78
CA TYR A 147 -0.11 -1.97 25.29
C TYR A 147 -0.49 -3.17 26.17
N GLU A 148 -1.01 -4.22 25.53
CA GLU A 148 -1.34 -5.50 26.16
C GLU A 148 -0.27 -6.55 25.82
N ALA A 149 0.08 -7.42 26.76
CA ALA A 149 1.12 -8.43 26.58
C ALA A 149 0.59 -9.86 26.87
N THR A 150 0.14 -10.56 25.83
CA THR A 150 -0.25 -11.96 25.92
C THR A 150 0.73 -12.89 25.18
N GLY A 151 1.25 -13.90 25.88
CA GLY A 151 2.13 -14.89 25.27
C GLY A 151 1.42 -15.88 24.33
N VAL A 152 2.14 -16.38 23.32
CA VAL A 152 1.58 -17.33 22.34
C VAL A 152 1.07 -18.63 22.95
N THR A 153 -0.23 -18.93 22.77
CA THR A 153 -0.84 -20.21 23.16
C THR A 153 -1.50 -20.97 22.00
N SER A 154 -1.58 -22.29 22.11
CA SER A 154 -2.34 -23.15 21.19
C SER A 154 -3.31 -24.05 21.98
N PRO A 155 -4.64 -23.90 21.85
CA PRO A 155 -5.34 -22.91 21.02
C PRO A 155 -5.11 -21.46 21.49
N ALA A 156 -5.46 -20.49 20.64
CA ALA A 156 -5.34 -19.06 20.94
C ALA A 156 -6.01 -18.72 22.28
N TYR A 157 -5.35 -17.85 23.05
CA TYR A 157 -5.83 -17.41 24.35
C TYR A 157 -7.05 -16.50 24.14
N PRO A 158 -8.12 -16.60 24.96
CA PRO A 158 -9.29 -15.75 24.80
C PRO A 158 -8.98 -14.28 25.06
N ASP A 159 -9.77 -13.38 24.47
CA ASP A 159 -9.61 -11.93 24.60
C ASP A 159 -9.71 -11.45 26.06
N GLU A 160 -8.87 -10.47 26.37
CA GLU A 160 -8.93 -9.73 27.62
C GLU A 160 -9.47 -8.31 27.37
N SER A 161 -10.08 -7.71 28.39
CA SER A 161 -10.76 -6.42 28.23
C SER A 161 -10.56 -5.52 29.44
N VAL A 162 -10.62 -4.22 29.18
CA VAL A 162 -10.48 -3.20 30.21
C VAL A 162 -11.55 -2.12 30.08
N LYS A 163 -11.84 -1.48 31.20
CA LYS A 163 -12.48 -0.17 31.25
C LYS A 163 -11.43 0.88 31.55
N VAL A 164 -11.43 1.96 30.76
CA VAL A 164 -10.50 3.08 30.92
C VAL A 164 -11.25 4.32 31.43
N GLU A 165 -10.65 4.97 32.42
CA GLU A 165 -11.15 6.23 32.98
C GLU A 165 -9.99 7.22 33.05
N VAL A 166 -10.19 8.45 32.61
CA VAL A 166 -9.18 9.51 32.64
C VAL A 166 -9.54 10.58 33.66
N SER A 167 -8.54 11.31 34.17
CA SER A 167 -8.74 12.39 35.12
C SER A 167 -7.71 13.52 34.97
N PRO A 168 -8.14 14.79 35.04
CA PRO A 168 -7.22 15.93 35.09
C PRO A 168 -6.56 16.12 36.45
N ASN A 169 -7.02 15.44 37.51
CA ASN A 169 -6.57 15.74 38.87
C ASN A 169 -6.47 14.52 39.81
N GLY A 170 -6.67 13.31 39.28
CA GLY A 170 -6.64 12.05 40.03
C GLY A 170 -7.86 11.79 40.92
N SER A 171 -8.89 12.64 40.86
CA SER A 171 -10.10 12.54 41.71
C SER A 171 -11.42 12.66 40.97
N ASP A 172 -11.48 13.45 39.89
CA ASP A 172 -12.64 13.59 39.00
C ASP A 172 -12.43 12.70 37.78
N TRP A 173 -13.22 11.63 37.66
CA TRP A 173 -13.00 10.57 36.67
C TRP A 173 -14.07 10.57 35.59
N THR A 174 -13.62 10.52 34.35
CA THR A 174 -14.47 10.37 33.16
C THR A 174 -14.17 9.03 32.52
N THR A 175 -15.19 8.23 32.23
CA THR A 175 -15.02 7.02 31.41
C THR A 175 -14.91 7.43 29.96
N VAL A 176 -13.89 6.92 29.27
CA VAL A 176 -13.67 7.10 27.82
C VAL A 176 -14.09 5.82 27.11
N ASP A 177 -14.64 5.99 25.90
CA ASP A 177 -15.01 4.85 25.08
C ASP A 177 -13.73 4.21 24.51
N VAL A 178 -13.64 2.89 24.60
CA VAL A 178 -12.48 2.12 24.14
C VAL A 178 -12.87 1.37 22.86
N SER A 179 -12.10 1.54 21.78
CA SER A 179 -12.34 0.88 20.51
C SER A 179 -11.04 0.28 19.95
N PRO A 180 -10.89 -1.06 19.93
CA PRO A 180 -11.83 -2.05 20.42
C PRO A 180 -11.86 -2.14 21.95
N SER A 181 -13.04 -2.38 22.55
CA SER A 181 -13.19 -2.56 24.02
C SER A 181 -12.60 -3.87 24.58
N SER A 182 -12.00 -4.67 23.71
CA SER A 182 -11.34 -5.94 24.02
C SER A 182 -10.18 -6.12 23.05
N VAL A 183 -9.03 -6.54 23.54
CA VAL A 183 -7.87 -6.80 22.69
C VAL A 183 -7.78 -8.29 22.45
N THR A 184 -7.63 -8.65 21.18
CA THR A 184 -7.26 -10.00 20.77
C THR A 184 -5.74 -10.07 20.77
N PHE A 185 -5.14 -10.56 21.86
CA PHE A 185 -3.77 -11.11 21.88
C PHE A 185 -2.63 -10.17 21.41
N ASP A 186 -1.89 -9.60 22.36
CA ASP A 186 -0.66 -8.81 22.12
C ASP A 186 -0.89 -7.62 21.19
N GLY A 187 -1.96 -6.87 21.46
CA GLY A 187 -2.41 -5.74 20.65
C GLY A 187 -2.47 -4.45 21.46
N THR A 188 -2.77 -3.36 20.76
CA THR A 188 -2.97 -2.05 21.35
C THR A 188 -4.44 -1.69 21.48
N ILE A 189 -4.77 -0.86 22.48
CA ILE A 189 -6.05 -0.15 22.58
C ILE A 189 -5.76 1.31 22.34
N GLU A 190 -6.31 1.85 21.26
CA GLU A 190 -6.30 3.29 20.98
C GLU A 190 -7.56 3.93 21.59
N ILE A 191 -7.39 5.14 22.11
CA ILE A 191 -8.41 5.87 22.85
C ILE A 191 -8.37 7.33 22.44
N ASP A 192 -9.45 7.75 21.79
CA ASP A 192 -9.82 9.15 21.55
C ASP A 192 -10.49 9.73 22.81
N LEU A 193 -10.00 10.87 23.32
CA LEU A 193 -10.60 11.60 24.42
C LEU A 193 -11.88 12.32 24.00
N ASP A 194 -12.07 12.58 22.71
CA ASP A 194 -13.33 12.88 22.03
C ASP A 194 -14.03 14.12 22.63
N GLY A 195 -13.25 15.13 23.04
CA GLY A 195 -13.77 16.35 23.68
C GLY A 195 -14.17 16.19 25.17
N ASN A 196 -13.95 15.01 25.77
CA ASN A 196 -14.38 14.72 27.14
C ASN A 196 -13.52 15.44 28.19
N ALA A 197 -12.25 15.71 27.88
CA ALA A 197 -11.35 16.50 28.70
C ALA A 197 -10.17 17.01 27.86
N PRO A 198 -9.98 18.34 27.71
CA PRO A 198 -8.97 18.89 26.81
C PRO A 198 -7.51 18.59 27.24
N LEU A 199 -7.33 18.19 28.50
CA LEU A 199 -6.03 17.83 29.09
C LEU A 199 -6.25 16.95 30.31
N VAL A 200 -5.62 15.77 30.35
CA VAL A 200 -5.68 14.82 31.47
C VAL A 200 -4.28 14.43 31.94
N TYR A 201 -4.14 14.05 33.21
CA TYR A 201 -2.86 13.69 33.81
C TYR A 201 -2.85 12.27 34.39
N TYR A 202 -4.02 11.64 34.50
CA TYR A 202 -4.17 10.35 35.15
C TYR A 202 -5.02 9.43 34.31
N VAL A 203 -4.57 8.20 34.16
CA VAL A 203 -5.28 7.13 33.45
C VAL A 203 -5.51 5.99 34.43
N ARG A 204 -6.76 5.55 34.57
CA ARG A 204 -7.13 4.36 35.34
C ARG A 204 -7.58 3.27 34.42
N ILE A 205 -6.94 2.13 34.54
CA ILE A 205 -7.28 0.91 33.80
C ILE A 205 -7.84 -0.09 34.80
N THR A 206 -9.01 -0.66 34.48
CA THR A 206 -9.67 -1.68 35.29
C THR A 206 -9.95 -2.91 34.44
N ASP A 207 -9.50 -4.08 34.89
CA ASP A 207 -9.80 -5.35 34.22
C ASP A 207 -11.32 -5.61 34.21
N THR A 208 -11.85 -5.92 33.03
CA THR A 208 -13.24 -6.33 32.81
C THR A 208 -13.36 -7.69 32.12
N THR A 209 -12.24 -8.40 31.96
CA THR A 209 -12.13 -9.71 31.31
C THR A 209 -13.18 -10.68 31.85
N ASP A 210 -13.87 -11.40 30.96
CA ASP A 210 -14.84 -12.42 31.38
C ASP A 210 -14.10 -13.68 31.85
N PRO A 211 -14.02 -13.94 33.17
CA PRO A 211 -13.28 -15.09 33.67
C PRO A 211 -13.85 -16.40 33.16
N THR A 212 -15.11 -16.47 32.71
CA THR A 212 -15.71 -17.73 32.26
C THR A 212 -15.04 -18.31 31.02
N LEU A 213 -14.37 -17.48 30.22
CA LEU A 213 -13.67 -17.88 28.99
C LEU A 213 -12.28 -18.48 29.23
N HIS A 214 -11.64 -18.17 30.37
CA HIS A 214 -10.23 -18.50 30.61
C HIS A 214 -10.02 -19.76 31.47
N ASN A 215 -8.78 -20.25 31.56
CA ASN A 215 -8.42 -21.37 32.44
C ASN A 215 -8.27 -20.91 33.91
N SER A 216 -8.10 -21.83 34.85
CA SER A 216 -8.01 -21.50 36.29
C SER A 216 -6.77 -20.70 36.68
N ASP A 217 -5.72 -20.75 35.86
CA ASP A 217 -4.45 -20.06 36.12
C ASP A 217 -4.39 -18.67 35.50
N ALA A 218 -5.40 -18.28 34.71
CA ALA A 218 -5.52 -16.95 34.12
C ALA A 218 -5.58 -15.85 35.19
N ASP A 219 -4.95 -14.72 34.88
CA ASP A 219 -4.75 -13.55 35.74
C ASP A 219 -5.44 -12.28 35.22
N GLY A 220 -6.21 -12.35 34.12
CA GLY A 220 -6.83 -11.16 33.54
C GLY A 220 -5.78 -10.24 32.89
N PHE A 221 -6.22 -9.02 32.55
CA PHE A 221 -5.50 -8.14 31.63
C PHE A 221 -4.02 -7.92 31.98
N ASP A 222 -3.15 -8.17 31.02
CA ASP A 222 -1.70 -8.04 31.09
C ASP A 222 -1.24 -6.69 30.51
N LEU A 223 -1.07 -5.70 31.38
CA LEU A 223 -0.71 -4.33 30.99
C LEU A 223 0.81 -4.18 30.88
N ASP A 224 1.29 -3.85 29.68
CA ASP A 224 2.70 -3.59 29.41
C ASP A 224 3.05 -2.11 29.60
N ALA A 225 2.36 -1.21 28.89
CA ALA A 225 2.63 0.23 29.00
C ALA A 225 1.41 1.07 28.60
N VAL A 226 1.48 2.37 28.89
CA VAL A 226 0.49 3.35 28.45
C VAL A 226 1.20 4.61 27.94
N ARG A 227 0.80 5.06 26.76
CA ARG A 227 1.45 6.15 26.01
C ARG A 227 0.47 7.25 25.61
N ALA A 228 0.83 8.49 25.86
CA ALA A 228 0.21 9.68 25.28
C ALA A 228 0.56 9.79 23.79
N LEU A 229 -0.44 9.85 22.92
CA LEU A 229 -0.29 10.10 21.48
C LEU A 229 -0.24 11.61 21.21
N HIS A 230 -0.99 12.38 21.99
CA HIS A 230 -0.97 13.84 21.98
C HIS A 230 -0.49 14.38 23.33
N CYS A 231 0.57 15.21 23.29
CA CYS A 231 1.01 16.00 24.42
C CYS A 231 1.83 17.21 23.94
N ASP A 232 1.34 18.40 24.24
CA ASP A 232 1.90 19.66 23.76
C ASP A 232 3.08 20.09 24.62
N ASN A 233 4.21 20.36 23.95
CA ASN A 233 5.24 21.24 24.48
C ASN A 233 5.40 22.41 23.55
N GLU A 234 4.75 23.52 23.88
CA GLU A 234 4.79 24.75 23.07
C GLU A 234 6.16 25.45 23.00
N ASP A 235 7.27 24.87 23.47
CA ASP A 235 8.58 25.53 23.40
C ASP A 235 9.73 24.52 23.22
N ILE A 236 10.26 24.46 22.00
CA ILE A 236 11.64 24.01 21.73
C ILE A 236 12.56 25.16 22.15
N ASP A 237 13.76 24.85 22.63
CA ASP A 237 14.71 25.86 23.13
C ASP A 237 15.06 26.91 22.06
N GLY A 238 14.32 28.02 22.03
CA GLY A 238 14.72 29.26 21.37
C GLY A 238 14.13 29.57 19.99
N ILE A 239 13.26 28.71 19.43
CA ILE A 239 12.56 28.98 18.16
C ILE A 239 11.05 28.94 18.40
N PRO A 240 10.33 30.05 18.16
CA PRO A 240 8.88 30.08 18.37
C PRO A 240 8.13 29.27 17.29
N SER A 241 6.99 28.68 17.68
CA SER A 241 6.17 27.78 16.85
C SER A 241 5.55 28.42 15.60
N ASP A 242 5.58 29.76 15.52
CA ASP A 242 5.20 30.54 14.35
C ASP A 242 6.30 30.60 13.27
N VAL A 243 7.49 30.03 13.53
CA VAL A 243 8.60 29.91 12.56
C VAL A 243 8.75 28.47 12.09
N TRP A 244 8.71 27.51 13.00
CA TRP A 244 8.88 26.08 12.73
C TRP A 244 8.03 25.26 13.69
N GLN A 245 7.35 24.24 13.16
CA GLN A 245 6.64 23.24 13.96
C GLN A 245 7.41 21.92 13.94
N CYS A 246 7.95 21.55 15.10
CA CYS A 246 8.61 20.27 15.34
C CYS A 246 7.58 19.18 15.55
N GLN A 247 7.62 18.15 14.71
CA GLN A 247 6.80 16.97 14.86
C GLN A 247 7.70 15.74 14.68
N LEU A 248 7.98 15.05 15.79
CA LEU A 248 8.57 13.71 15.75
C LEU A 248 7.48 12.70 16.06
N TRP A 249 7.50 11.60 15.34
CA TRP A 249 6.55 10.51 15.46
C TRP A 249 7.26 9.17 15.29
N GLU A 250 6.70 8.18 15.95
CA GLU A 250 7.25 6.82 16.00
C GLU A 250 6.70 5.99 14.84
N GLU A 251 7.20 4.77 14.74
CA GLU A 251 6.86 3.80 13.70
C GLU A 251 5.34 3.69 13.48
N THR A 252 4.88 4.07 12.30
CA THR A 252 3.48 4.08 11.89
C THR A 252 3.33 3.81 10.40
N ASP A 253 2.13 3.42 10.01
CA ASP A 253 1.67 3.58 8.63
C ASP A 253 1.40 5.06 8.39
N LEU A 254 1.85 5.60 7.26
CA LEU A 254 1.65 7.01 6.93
C LEU A 254 0.19 7.28 6.58
N THR A 255 -0.38 8.31 7.19
CA THR A 255 -1.73 8.81 6.93
C THR A 255 -1.69 10.32 6.71
N ASP A 256 -1.28 11.05 7.74
CA ASP A 256 -1.35 12.51 7.86
C ASP A 256 -0.12 13.10 8.55
N GLN A 257 0.91 12.28 8.80
CA GLN A 257 2.14 12.71 9.43
C GLN A 257 2.90 13.67 8.52
N THR A 258 3.45 14.73 9.12
CA THR A 258 4.29 15.68 8.41
C THR A 258 5.77 15.49 8.79
N PHE A 259 6.65 15.62 7.81
CA PHE A 259 8.11 15.56 8.01
C PHE A 259 8.73 16.96 8.11
N PHE A 260 8.05 17.95 7.54
CA PHE A 260 8.49 19.34 7.43
C PHE A 260 7.28 20.25 7.61
N THR A 261 7.38 21.22 8.52
CA THR A 261 6.39 22.31 8.65
C THR A 261 7.14 23.59 9.03
N PHE A 262 7.40 24.42 8.02
CA PHE A 262 8.09 25.69 8.17
C PHE A 262 7.15 26.82 7.80
N ASN A 263 6.97 27.77 8.72
CA ASN A 263 6.09 28.91 8.53
C ASN A 263 6.86 30.15 8.04
N ASP A 264 8.17 30.21 8.28
CA ASP A 264 9.03 31.35 7.93
C ASP A 264 10.46 30.85 7.63
N VAL A 265 10.74 30.61 6.34
CA VAL A 265 12.05 30.19 5.84
C VAL A 265 12.80 31.40 5.26
N LYS A 266 14.06 31.58 5.65
CA LYS A 266 14.91 32.70 5.23
C LYS A 266 16.14 32.23 4.46
N PRO A 267 16.72 33.10 3.61
CA PRO A 267 17.97 32.81 2.94
C PRO A 267 19.08 32.36 3.90
N GLY A 268 19.58 31.15 3.69
CA GLY A 268 20.65 30.53 4.48
C GLY A 268 20.17 29.67 5.65
N ASP A 269 18.85 29.57 5.87
CA ASP A 269 18.30 28.61 6.82
C ASP A 269 18.58 27.18 6.34
N LEU A 270 18.85 26.29 7.28
CA LEU A 270 19.14 24.89 7.00
C LEU A 270 18.60 23.97 8.09
N GLY A 271 18.45 22.70 7.75
CA GLY A 271 18.05 21.69 8.72
C GLY A 271 18.36 20.29 8.25
N THR A 272 18.08 19.34 9.13
CA THR A 272 18.32 17.91 8.89
C THR A 272 17.17 17.09 9.45
N ASN A 273 16.77 16.06 8.73
CA ASN A 273 15.80 15.05 9.13
C ASN A 273 16.43 13.65 9.06
N VAL A 274 15.96 12.74 9.92
CA VAL A 274 16.25 11.30 9.83
C VAL A 274 14.93 10.56 9.79
N ILE A 275 14.66 9.90 8.66
CA ILE A 275 13.46 9.10 8.41
C ILE A 275 13.87 7.63 8.49
N SER A 276 13.20 6.83 9.32
CA SER A 276 13.45 5.39 9.34
C SER A 276 12.39 4.62 8.58
N LEU A 277 12.81 3.54 7.96
CA LEU A 277 12.02 2.67 7.09
C LEU A 277 12.14 1.24 7.63
N HIS A 278 11.01 0.65 7.98
CA HIS A 278 10.94 -0.63 8.67
C HIS A 278 10.26 -1.66 7.80
N VAL A 279 10.94 -2.77 7.52
CA VAL A 279 10.36 -3.91 6.80
C VAL A 279 10.51 -5.19 7.61
N PHE A 280 9.41 -5.92 7.79
CA PHE A 280 9.38 -7.05 8.72
C PHE A 280 9.55 -8.40 8.02
N ASP A 281 8.69 -8.67 7.05
CA ASP A 281 8.49 -10.02 6.54
C ASP A 281 9.47 -10.43 5.43
N ASN A 282 9.85 -9.48 4.56
CA ASN A 282 10.64 -9.76 3.37
C ASN A 282 11.61 -8.62 3.06
N ASP A 283 12.71 -8.98 2.41
CA ASP A 283 13.61 -8.00 1.80
C ASP A 283 12.82 -7.16 0.78
N ALA A 284 13.00 -5.85 0.84
CA ALA A 284 12.19 -4.89 0.12
C ALA A 284 13.06 -3.84 -0.57
N TYR A 285 12.78 -3.60 -1.85
CA TYR A 285 13.13 -2.33 -2.46
C TYR A 285 12.23 -1.26 -1.86
N THR A 286 12.76 -0.05 -1.69
CA THR A 286 12.03 1.03 -1.02
C THR A 286 12.30 2.36 -1.69
N CYS A 287 11.25 3.15 -1.87
CA CYS A 287 11.30 4.46 -2.48
C CYS A 287 10.67 5.48 -1.53
N LEU A 288 11.29 6.66 -1.38
CA LEU A 288 10.66 7.83 -0.77
C LEU A 288 10.45 8.86 -1.87
N ILE A 289 9.21 9.14 -2.24
CA ILE A 289 8.87 9.91 -3.44
C ILE A 289 8.05 11.14 -3.05
N ALA A 290 8.53 12.33 -3.38
CA ALA A 290 7.76 13.56 -3.27
C ALA A 290 6.85 13.71 -4.50
N HIS A 291 5.60 14.12 -4.29
CA HIS A 291 4.59 14.33 -5.33
C HIS A 291 3.54 15.35 -4.86
N ASP A 292 2.54 15.64 -5.69
CA ASP A 292 1.48 16.62 -5.43
C ASP A 292 2.03 17.99 -4.99
N GLY A 293 3.10 18.43 -5.66
CA GLY A 293 3.71 19.73 -5.41
C GLY A 293 2.76 20.84 -5.84
N GLU A 294 2.27 21.62 -4.88
CA GLU A 294 1.57 22.88 -5.13
C GLU A 294 2.51 24.02 -4.83
N ASP A 295 2.82 24.79 -5.86
CA ASP A 295 3.68 25.97 -5.78
C ASP A 295 2.82 27.23 -5.94
N ALA A 296 2.63 27.94 -4.84
CA ALA A 296 1.68 29.03 -4.76
C ALA A 296 2.38 30.38 -4.65
N GLU A 297 2.11 31.22 -5.64
CA GLU A 297 2.34 32.67 -5.56
C GLU A 297 1.22 33.31 -4.72
N ASN A 298 1.57 33.81 -3.54
CA ASN A 298 0.59 34.30 -2.56
C ASN A 298 0.30 35.79 -2.70
N ASP A 299 1.34 36.63 -2.77
CA ASP A 299 1.25 38.09 -2.84
C ASP A 299 2.57 38.71 -3.33
N ILE A 300 2.61 39.19 -4.58
CA ILE A 300 3.75 39.98 -5.08
C ILE A 300 3.97 41.28 -4.28
N MET A 301 4.97 41.30 -3.38
CA MET A 301 5.41 42.46 -2.63
C MET A 301 6.36 43.36 -3.44
N GLU A 302 6.54 44.60 -2.99
CA GLU A 302 7.44 45.57 -3.67
C GLU A 302 8.89 45.06 -3.88
N PRO A 303 9.51 44.28 -2.96
CA PRO A 303 10.82 43.67 -3.21
C PRO A 303 10.82 42.63 -4.35
N GLU A 304 9.77 41.82 -4.45
CA GLU A 304 9.55 40.76 -5.45
C GLU A 304 9.36 41.35 -6.84
N ALA A 305 8.39 42.26 -6.97
CA ALA A 305 8.13 42.99 -8.22
C ALA A 305 9.37 43.75 -8.75
N LYS A 306 10.26 44.17 -7.85
CA LYS A 306 11.52 44.84 -8.22
C LYS A 306 12.58 43.84 -8.70
N TYR A 307 12.55 42.61 -8.21
CA TYR A 307 13.43 41.53 -8.64
C TYR A 307 13.00 40.94 -9.98
N GLY A 308 11.70 41.01 -10.30
CA GLY A 308 11.16 40.65 -11.60
C GLY A 308 10.12 39.52 -11.56
N ASP A 309 9.63 39.21 -10.36
CA ASP A 309 8.55 38.28 -10.08
C ASP A 309 7.24 38.63 -10.84
N ASP A 310 6.45 37.60 -11.16
CA ASP A 310 5.19 37.66 -11.89
C ASP A 310 4.06 36.86 -11.19
N ASP A 311 2.89 36.72 -11.83
CA ASP A 311 1.66 36.20 -11.18
C ASP A 311 1.31 34.74 -11.55
N GLN A 312 2.26 33.98 -12.12
CA GLN A 312 1.96 32.68 -12.72
C GLN A 312 2.22 31.48 -11.81
N ASP A 313 3.38 31.37 -11.14
CA ASP A 313 3.78 30.28 -10.24
C ASP A 313 4.71 30.85 -9.15
N GLY A 314 4.85 30.16 -8.01
CA GLY A 314 5.87 30.52 -7.01
C GLY A 314 7.30 30.18 -7.48
N GLU A 315 8.30 30.65 -6.74
CA GLU A 315 9.72 30.35 -6.96
C GLU A 315 10.41 29.72 -5.75
N LEU A 316 9.74 29.63 -4.60
CA LEU A 316 10.34 29.08 -3.37
C LEU A 316 10.93 27.68 -3.58
N GLN A 317 10.24 26.84 -4.36
CA GLN A 317 10.67 25.46 -4.64
C GLN A 317 12.03 25.36 -5.37
N ASP A 318 12.42 26.39 -6.11
CA ASP A 318 13.69 26.45 -6.83
C ASP A 318 14.87 26.84 -5.91
N TYR A 319 14.56 27.46 -4.77
CA TYR A 319 15.55 27.92 -3.81
C TYR A 319 15.76 27.01 -2.62
N ILE A 320 14.87 26.03 -2.38
CA ILE A 320 15.11 25.00 -1.36
C ILE A 320 15.85 23.82 -1.99
N THR A 321 17.12 23.61 -1.59
CA THR A 321 17.90 22.44 -2.01
C THR A 321 17.91 21.37 -0.94
N PHE A 322 17.82 20.11 -1.37
CA PHE A 322 17.88 18.92 -0.53
C PHE A 322 19.08 18.06 -0.91
N PHE A 323 19.68 17.44 0.09
CA PHE A 323 20.68 16.39 -0.03
C PHE A 323 20.24 15.18 0.79
N SER A 324 20.26 13.99 0.20
CA SER A 324 19.87 12.74 0.87
C SER A 324 21.01 11.73 0.90
N TRP A 325 21.04 10.92 1.96
CA TRP A 325 22.00 9.83 2.12
C TRP A 325 21.41 8.68 2.94
N LEU A 326 22.01 7.50 2.81
CA LEU A 326 21.78 6.39 3.74
C LEU A 326 22.54 6.65 5.02
N ASP A 327 21.80 7.00 6.07
CA ASP A 327 22.32 7.21 7.42
C ASP A 327 22.46 5.84 8.09
N THR A 328 23.68 5.41 8.40
CA THR A 328 23.89 4.02 8.84
C THR A 328 23.80 3.81 10.34
N ASP A 329 23.86 4.88 11.12
CA ASP A 329 23.78 4.84 12.58
C ASP A 329 22.72 5.77 13.18
N ALA A 330 21.89 6.37 12.32
CA ALA A 330 20.72 7.17 12.65
C ALA A 330 21.03 8.45 13.44
N ASP A 331 22.24 8.98 13.26
CA ASP A 331 22.71 10.15 14.01
C ASP A 331 22.43 11.49 13.29
N GLY A 332 22.02 11.45 12.02
CA GLY A 332 21.73 12.60 11.18
C GLY A 332 22.97 13.39 10.75
N VAL A 333 24.14 12.77 10.71
CA VAL A 333 25.39 13.36 10.22
C VAL A 333 25.83 12.60 8.97
N TYR A 334 26.33 13.31 7.94
CA TYR A 334 26.87 12.66 6.74
C TYR A 334 28.36 12.32 6.91
N GLU A 335 28.68 11.03 7.03
CA GLU A 335 29.98 10.56 7.51
C GLU A 335 30.66 9.48 6.64
N THR A 336 31.94 9.23 6.93
CA THR A 336 32.73 8.20 6.25
C THR A 336 32.14 6.81 6.47
N GLY A 337 31.55 6.27 5.41
CA GLY A 337 30.91 4.94 5.42
C GLY A 337 29.52 4.99 4.81
N GLU A 338 28.96 6.18 4.67
CA GLU A 338 27.61 6.42 4.21
C GLU A 338 27.52 6.71 2.71
N THR A 339 26.36 6.42 2.14
CA THR A 339 26.13 6.53 0.69
C THR A 339 25.21 7.71 0.40
N SER A 340 25.69 8.67 -0.39
CA SER A 340 24.85 9.74 -0.93
C SER A 340 23.84 9.16 -1.91
N LEU A 341 22.59 9.58 -1.78
CA LEU A 341 21.45 9.19 -2.63
C LEU A 341 21.16 10.26 -3.68
N GLY A 342 21.41 11.53 -3.39
CA GLY A 342 21.32 12.60 -4.38
C GLY A 342 21.29 14.00 -3.79
N GLU A 343 21.26 14.99 -4.69
CA GLU A 343 21.02 16.40 -4.38
C GLU A 343 20.10 16.99 -5.46
N SER A 344 19.04 17.69 -5.08
CA SER A 344 18.08 18.33 -6.00
C SER A 344 17.40 19.53 -5.35
N THR A 345 16.70 20.35 -6.14
CA THR A 345 15.79 21.38 -5.62
C THR A 345 14.43 20.77 -5.28
N LEU A 346 13.67 21.41 -4.40
CA LEU A 346 12.33 20.98 -4.01
C LEU A 346 11.38 20.86 -5.22
N GLY A 347 11.49 21.76 -6.20
CA GLY A 347 10.68 21.68 -7.43
C GLY A 347 11.08 20.56 -8.40
N ASN A 348 12.25 19.95 -8.21
CA ASN A 348 12.71 18.80 -8.98
C ASN A 348 12.88 17.56 -8.08
N LEU A 349 12.23 17.57 -6.90
CA LEU A 349 12.28 16.45 -5.98
C LEU A 349 11.34 15.36 -6.50
N GLY A 350 11.91 14.39 -7.23
CA GLY A 350 11.21 13.14 -7.54
C GLY A 350 11.37 12.16 -6.39
N SER A 351 12.22 11.14 -6.59
CA SER A 351 12.60 10.25 -5.50
C SER A 351 13.67 10.88 -4.60
N ILE A 352 13.32 11.08 -3.34
CA ILE A 352 14.20 11.51 -2.25
C ILE A 352 15.19 10.39 -1.88
N ALA A 353 14.72 9.14 -1.88
CA ALA A 353 15.54 7.96 -1.65
C ALA A 353 15.08 6.81 -2.53
N SER A 354 15.99 6.26 -3.33
CA SER A 354 15.74 5.08 -4.16
C SER A 354 16.63 3.93 -3.72
N LEU A 355 16.05 2.92 -3.07
CA LEU A 355 16.72 1.66 -2.79
C LEU A 355 16.14 0.62 -3.74
N ASP A 356 16.80 0.43 -4.89
CA ASP A 356 16.26 -0.34 -6.00
C ASP A 356 17.31 -1.20 -6.71
N SER A 357 16.91 -1.89 -7.78
CA SER A 357 17.80 -2.80 -8.50
C SER A 357 18.93 -2.11 -9.27
N ASP A 358 18.80 -0.81 -9.58
CA ASP A 358 19.80 -0.05 -10.33
C ASP A 358 21.03 0.27 -9.48
N ASN A 359 20.79 0.65 -8.22
CA ASN A 359 21.85 0.88 -7.24
C ASN A 359 22.18 -0.37 -6.41
N GLY A 360 21.34 -1.42 -6.51
CA GLY A 360 21.54 -2.70 -5.83
C GLY A 360 21.34 -2.59 -4.31
N GLN A 361 20.59 -1.60 -3.86
CA GLN A 361 20.25 -1.39 -2.45
C GLN A 361 18.81 -1.83 -2.19
N TYR A 362 18.58 -2.36 -0.99
CA TYR A 362 17.28 -2.79 -0.52
C TYR A 362 17.33 -2.93 1.00
N LEU A 363 16.18 -2.83 1.65
CA LEU A 363 16.04 -3.11 3.07
C LEU A 363 15.97 -4.61 3.30
N THR A 364 16.71 -5.11 4.28
CA THR A 364 16.66 -6.52 4.66
C THR A 364 15.47 -6.74 5.59
N ALA A 365 14.78 -7.87 5.47
CA ALA A 365 13.71 -8.23 6.40
C ALA A 365 14.17 -8.12 7.86
N THR A 366 13.30 -7.61 8.74
CA THR A 366 13.55 -7.37 10.17
C THR A 366 14.67 -6.35 10.46
N THR A 367 14.97 -5.48 9.49
CA THR A 367 15.94 -4.38 9.69
C THR A 367 15.28 -3.04 9.43
N THR A 368 15.78 -2.04 10.14
CA THR A 368 15.46 -0.63 9.92
C THR A 368 16.53 -0.02 9.03
N GLY A 369 16.13 0.64 7.96
CA GLY A 369 17.00 1.53 7.18
C GLY A 369 16.74 2.98 7.56
N TYR A 370 17.77 3.82 7.56
CA TYR A 370 17.62 5.24 7.83
C TYR A 370 18.02 6.07 6.62
N VAL A 371 17.18 7.05 6.30
CA VAL A 371 17.42 8.04 5.27
C VAL A 371 17.64 9.38 5.97
N GLY A 372 18.88 9.86 5.88
CA GLY A 372 19.24 11.21 6.28
C GLY A 372 18.88 12.20 5.17
N LEU A 373 18.25 13.30 5.54
CA LEU A 373 17.89 14.40 4.65
C LEU A 373 18.43 15.70 5.21
N ALA A 374 19.15 16.48 4.41
CA ALA A 374 19.54 17.83 4.75
C ALA A 374 18.92 18.79 3.75
N TRP A 375 18.42 19.93 4.22
CA TRP A 375 17.83 20.96 3.37
C TRP A 375 18.47 22.32 3.64
N CYS A 376 18.45 23.18 2.62
CA CYS A 376 19.01 24.53 2.67
C CYS A 376 18.14 25.48 1.84
N ALA A 377 17.79 26.62 2.43
CA ALA A 377 17.23 27.77 1.72
C ALA A 377 18.34 28.53 0.99
N GLY A 378 18.71 28.02 -0.18
CA GLY A 378 19.87 28.42 -0.96
C GLY A 378 20.58 27.20 -1.54
N THR A 379 21.90 27.30 -1.72
CA THR A 379 22.71 26.18 -2.21
C THR A 379 23.34 25.40 -1.05
N ILE A 380 23.00 24.12 -0.92
CA ILE A 380 23.60 23.23 0.06
C ILE A 380 25.03 22.84 -0.33
N SER A 381 25.89 22.63 0.67
CA SER A 381 27.20 22.03 0.47
C SER A 381 27.38 20.85 1.43
N ALA A 382 27.21 19.63 0.91
CA ALA A 382 27.43 18.40 1.63
C ALA A 382 28.92 18.02 1.63
N ASN A 383 29.51 17.85 2.82
CA ASN A 383 30.90 17.44 2.98
C ASN A 383 30.97 16.31 4.00
N ILE A 384 31.54 15.18 3.61
CA ILE A 384 31.73 14.03 4.50
C ILE A 384 32.50 14.44 5.76
N ASP A 385 32.06 13.94 6.92
CA ASP A 385 32.61 14.23 8.26
C ASP A 385 32.56 15.73 8.66
N ASN A 386 31.71 16.54 8.03
CA ASN A 386 31.56 17.96 8.34
C ASN A 386 30.09 18.37 8.35
N ALA A 387 29.78 19.44 9.08
CA ALA A 387 28.45 20.03 9.06
C ALA A 387 28.07 20.53 7.65
N PHE A 388 26.79 20.42 7.31
CA PHE A 388 26.25 20.98 6.07
C PHE A 388 26.45 22.50 6.03
N GLY A 389 26.92 23.00 4.89
CA GLY A 389 26.93 24.43 4.60
C GLY A 389 25.69 24.82 3.81
N CYS A 390 25.21 26.04 4.02
CA CYS A 390 24.09 26.61 3.27
C CYS A 390 24.45 28.03 2.79
N ASP A 391 24.51 28.23 1.47
CA ASP A 391 24.71 29.54 0.86
C ASP A 391 23.37 30.14 0.43
N GLY A 392 22.79 30.95 1.31
CA GLY A 392 21.54 31.66 1.04
C GLY A 392 21.65 32.78 0.01
N SER A 393 22.84 33.13 -0.49
CA SER A 393 22.97 34.23 -1.45
C SER A 393 22.33 33.95 -2.82
N THR A 394 22.00 32.68 -3.08
CA THR A 394 21.27 32.24 -4.29
C THR A 394 19.76 32.33 -4.14
N MET A 395 19.23 32.40 -2.90
CA MET A 395 17.81 32.65 -2.68
C MET A 395 17.56 34.14 -2.88
N HIS A 396 16.63 34.45 -3.78
CA HIS A 396 16.35 35.81 -4.19
C HIS A 396 15.08 36.34 -3.53
N ASN A 397 14.77 37.58 -3.85
CA ASN A 397 13.66 38.29 -3.23
C ASN A 397 12.33 38.00 -3.91
N ASP A 398 12.34 37.29 -5.04
CA ASP A 398 11.18 36.84 -5.81
C ASP A 398 10.35 35.81 -5.05
N ALA A 399 10.98 34.94 -4.23
CA ALA A 399 10.24 33.95 -3.45
C ALA A 399 9.82 34.36 -2.02
N MET A 400 9.53 35.64 -1.77
CA MET A 400 9.37 36.15 -0.38
C MET A 400 7.98 35.88 0.20
N SER A 401 6.95 35.83 -0.62
CA SER A 401 5.55 35.64 -0.26
C SER A 401 5.09 34.20 -0.45
N ASP A 402 5.82 33.45 -1.25
CA ASP A 402 5.39 32.19 -1.83
C ASP A 402 5.35 31.07 -0.79
N SER A 403 4.62 30.03 -1.15
CA SER A 403 4.57 28.81 -0.36
C SER A 403 4.58 27.59 -1.26
N PHE A 404 5.22 26.53 -0.78
CA PHE A 404 5.22 25.24 -1.45
C PHE A 404 4.71 24.16 -0.49
N THR A 405 3.82 23.30 -0.98
CA THR A 405 3.36 22.10 -0.27
C THR A 405 3.54 20.88 -1.15
N ALA A 406 3.93 19.75 -0.57
CA ALA A 406 4.02 18.48 -1.29
C ALA A 406 3.74 17.30 -0.36
N SER A 407 3.24 16.22 -0.96
CA SER A 407 3.07 14.91 -0.34
C SER A 407 4.37 14.11 -0.41
N LEU A 408 4.63 13.27 0.59
CA LEU A 408 5.75 12.32 0.60
C LEU A 408 5.21 10.90 0.80
N THR A 409 5.45 10.04 -0.19
CA THR A 409 5.03 8.63 -0.13
C THR A 409 6.23 7.70 0.03
N ALA A 410 6.13 6.78 1.00
CA ALA A 410 7.04 5.66 1.14
C ALA A 410 6.45 4.42 0.47
N TYR A 411 7.14 3.89 -0.55
CA TYR A 411 6.69 2.73 -1.32
C TYR A 411 7.67 1.58 -1.14
N ALA A 412 7.18 0.34 -0.97
CA ALA A 412 8.02 -0.84 -0.89
C ALA A 412 7.54 -1.99 -1.78
N GLU A 413 8.48 -2.66 -2.46
CA GLU A 413 8.24 -3.82 -3.31
C GLU A 413 9.20 -4.97 -2.94
N GLN A 414 8.70 -6.19 -2.86
CA GLN A 414 9.51 -7.34 -2.44
C GLN A 414 10.66 -7.63 -3.43
N VAL A 415 11.87 -7.84 -2.92
CA VAL A 415 13.08 -8.11 -3.75
C VAL A 415 13.00 -9.45 -4.50
N ARG A 416 12.52 -10.51 -3.85
CA ARG A 416 12.68 -11.91 -4.29
C ARG A 416 12.20 -12.19 -5.72
N ASN A 417 11.13 -11.54 -6.15
CA ASN A 417 10.51 -11.77 -7.47
C ASN A 417 10.57 -10.55 -8.39
N ASN A 418 11.08 -9.41 -7.91
CA ASN A 418 11.07 -8.14 -8.64
C ASN A 418 12.49 -7.63 -8.91
N GLY A 419 13.37 -8.51 -9.41
CA GLY A 419 14.80 -8.21 -9.60
C GLY A 419 15.15 -7.10 -10.60
N SER A 420 14.15 -6.50 -11.26
CA SER A 420 14.28 -5.34 -12.16
C SER A 420 13.49 -4.12 -11.67
N PHE A 421 13.07 -4.10 -10.40
CA PHE A 421 12.36 -2.99 -9.80
C PHE A 421 13.23 -1.73 -9.75
N GLN A 422 12.65 -0.59 -10.13
CA GLN A 422 13.31 0.71 -10.15
C GLN A 422 12.33 1.76 -9.62
N CYS A 423 12.77 2.63 -8.72
CA CYS A 423 11.90 3.66 -8.14
C CYS A 423 11.43 4.70 -9.16
N GLU A 424 12.20 4.91 -10.24
CA GLU A 424 11.83 5.82 -11.35
C GLU A 424 10.54 5.40 -12.08
N ASN A 425 10.17 4.11 -11.99
CA ASN A 425 8.97 3.57 -12.65
C ASN A 425 7.72 3.66 -11.76
N ILE A 426 7.81 4.26 -10.56
CA ILE A 426 6.68 4.44 -9.66
C ILE A 426 6.03 5.80 -9.94
N HIS A 427 4.71 5.78 -10.12
CA HIS A 427 3.88 6.96 -10.32
C HIS A 427 2.93 7.07 -9.13
N ILE A 428 3.16 8.04 -8.24
CA ILE A 428 2.32 8.25 -7.06
C ILE A 428 1.07 9.04 -7.47
N GLY A 429 -0.10 8.65 -6.95
CA GLY A 429 -1.42 9.05 -7.44
C GLY A 429 -2.21 7.90 -8.08
N ASP A 430 -1.53 6.79 -8.38
CA ASP A 430 -2.11 5.54 -8.89
C ASP A 430 -2.42 4.52 -7.77
N ASP A 431 -2.31 4.87 -6.47
CA ASP A 431 -2.59 3.97 -5.33
C ASP A 431 -2.83 4.77 -4.02
N GLN A 432 -4.07 5.19 -3.73
CA GLN A 432 -4.45 5.69 -2.39
C GLN A 432 -5.71 4.96 -1.88
N ASN A 433 -5.48 3.74 -1.39
CA ASN A 433 -6.07 3.17 -0.18
C ASN A 433 -5.88 1.65 -0.24
N GLY A 434 -5.27 1.07 0.81
CA GLY A 434 -5.33 -0.36 1.07
C GLY A 434 -6.79 -0.79 1.17
N GLY A 435 -7.35 -1.22 0.03
CA GLY A 435 -8.79 -1.30 -0.13
C GLY A 435 -9.33 -1.12 -1.55
N GLY A 436 -8.49 -0.90 -2.57
CA GLY A 436 -8.88 -1.07 -3.96
C GLY A 436 -8.09 -0.15 -4.87
N ASN A 437 -7.09 -0.65 -5.59
CA ASN A 437 -7.09 -0.88 -7.04
C ASN A 437 -7.84 0.12 -7.96
N GLU A 438 -8.27 1.31 -7.53
CA GLU A 438 -9.02 2.33 -8.25
C GLU A 438 -8.22 3.64 -8.31
N ASN A 439 -7.78 3.99 -9.51
CA ASN A 439 -6.98 5.16 -9.85
C ASN A 439 -7.91 6.15 -10.53
N GLU A 440 -8.22 7.25 -9.85
CA GLU A 440 -8.96 8.35 -10.45
C GLU A 440 -8.14 8.97 -11.58
N VAL A 441 -8.78 9.22 -12.72
CA VAL A 441 -8.23 9.89 -13.88
C VAL A 441 -9.10 11.13 -14.06
N ALA A 442 -8.52 12.30 -13.83
CA ALA A 442 -9.12 13.59 -14.11
C ALA A 442 -8.83 14.03 -15.55
N GLU A 443 -9.54 15.04 -16.04
CA GLU A 443 -9.37 15.53 -17.42
C GLU A 443 -7.96 16.08 -17.68
N ASP A 444 -7.30 16.64 -16.64
CA ASP A 444 -5.93 17.17 -16.72
C ASP A 444 -4.87 16.06 -16.80
N ASP A 445 -5.21 14.82 -16.43
CA ASP A 445 -4.32 13.65 -16.55
C ASP A 445 -4.28 13.09 -17.99
N LEU A 446 -5.13 13.62 -18.88
CA LEU A 446 -5.21 13.15 -20.26
C LEU A 446 -4.06 13.69 -21.11
N GLU A 447 -3.45 12.79 -21.89
CA GLU A 447 -2.55 13.22 -22.94
C GLU A 447 -3.35 13.85 -24.10
N THR A 448 -3.07 15.13 -24.37
CA THR A 448 -3.74 15.92 -25.42
C THR A 448 -2.84 16.26 -26.61
N GLY A 449 -1.57 15.85 -26.56
CA GLY A 449 -0.55 16.07 -27.59
C GLY A 449 -0.70 15.13 -28.77
N ASP A 450 0.34 14.33 -29.05
CA ASP A 450 0.36 13.41 -30.18
C ASP A 450 0.53 11.95 -29.73
N LYS A 451 0.45 11.02 -30.70
CA LYS A 451 0.57 9.58 -30.43
C LYS A 451 1.94 9.20 -29.86
N VAL A 452 2.99 9.99 -30.11
CA VAL A 452 4.32 9.71 -29.57
C VAL A 452 4.33 10.07 -28.09
N ALA A 453 3.79 11.24 -27.73
CA ALA A 453 3.64 11.66 -26.34
C ALA A 453 2.78 10.64 -25.56
N ALA A 454 1.61 10.27 -26.09
CA ALA A 454 0.71 9.29 -25.49
C ALA A 454 1.36 7.91 -25.27
N LYS A 455 2.24 7.51 -26.19
CA LYS A 455 2.97 6.25 -26.07
C LYS A 455 4.06 6.30 -25.02
N VAL A 456 4.71 7.45 -24.86
CA VAL A 456 5.76 7.65 -23.86
C VAL A 456 5.16 7.76 -22.46
N SER A 457 4.08 8.53 -22.30
CA SER A 457 3.44 8.73 -20.99
C SER A 457 2.63 7.52 -20.53
N GLY A 458 2.02 6.76 -21.44
CA GLY A 458 1.08 5.70 -21.07
C GLY A 458 -0.22 6.24 -20.45
N ALA A 459 -0.42 7.56 -20.44
CA ALA A 459 -1.63 8.20 -19.97
C ALA A 459 -2.84 7.82 -20.83
N TRP A 460 -4.04 8.07 -20.30
CA TRP A 460 -5.26 7.98 -21.07
C TRP A 460 -5.39 9.16 -22.02
N PHE A 461 -6.08 8.97 -23.15
CA PHE A 461 -6.30 10.02 -24.14
C PHE A 461 -7.56 9.76 -24.97
N PHE A 462 -8.22 10.85 -25.38
CA PHE A 462 -9.25 10.77 -26.40
C PHE A 462 -8.63 10.55 -27.78
N TYR A 463 -9.23 9.65 -28.56
CA TYR A 463 -8.64 9.17 -29.81
C TYR A 463 -9.62 9.10 -30.96
N ASN A 464 -9.24 9.76 -32.06
CA ASN A 464 -9.95 9.67 -33.33
C ASN A 464 -9.31 8.61 -34.23
N ASP A 465 -9.88 7.40 -34.23
CA ASP A 465 -9.40 6.28 -35.05
C ASP A 465 -9.77 6.44 -36.54
N THR A 466 -10.54 7.46 -36.92
CA THR A 466 -10.83 7.74 -38.34
C THR A 466 -9.62 8.33 -39.06
N ASN A 467 -8.81 9.12 -38.38
CA ASN A 467 -7.63 9.80 -38.91
C ASN A 467 -6.33 9.50 -38.14
N ASP A 468 -6.37 8.61 -37.14
CA ASP A 468 -5.22 8.14 -36.38
C ASP A 468 -4.57 9.25 -35.52
N THR A 469 -5.39 10.06 -34.81
CA THR A 469 -4.90 11.20 -34.01
C THR A 469 -5.46 11.22 -32.59
N VAL A 470 -4.62 11.65 -31.64
CA VAL A 470 -5.05 12.11 -30.31
C VAL A 470 -5.93 13.36 -30.48
N MET A 471 -6.97 13.47 -29.66
CA MET A 471 -7.95 14.56 -29.68
C MET A 471 -7.69 15.52 -28.54
N SER A 472 -7.73 16.82 -28.82
CA SER A 472 -7.88 17.82 -27.75
C SER A 472 -9.27 17.70 -27.13
N ILE A 473 -9.46 18.13 -25.88
CA ILE A 473 -10.77 18.26 -25.27
C ILE A 473 -11.69 19.12 -26.15
N ASP A 474 -12.96 18.71 -26.27
CA ASP A 474 -14.01 19.39 -27.03
C ASP A 474 -13.68 19.72 -28.49
N GLN A 475 -12.83 18.92 -29.13
CA GLN A 475 -12.29 19.17 -30.47
C GLN A 475 -13.38 19.44 -31.53
N PHE A 476 -14.56 18.85 -31.37
CA PHE A 476 -15.65 18.89 -32.36
C PHE A 476 -16.92 19.61 -31.90
N SER A 477 -16.86 20.37 -30.80
CA SER A 477 -18.02 21.08 -30.21
C SER A 477 -18.78 21.93 -31.24
N GLY A 478 -18.07 22.61 -32.15
CA GLY A 478 -18.67 23.41 -33.24
C GLY A 478 -19.40 22.62 -34.33
N SER A 479 -19.25 21.29 -34.37
CA SER A 479 -19.88 20.39 -35.36
C SER A 479 -20.80 19.34 -34.71
N GLY A 480 -21.08 19.46 -33.41
CA GLY A 480 -21.97 18.57 -32.68
C GLY A 480 -21.34 17.25 -32.21
N GLY A 481 -20.01 17.19 -32.11
CA GLY A 481 -19.31 16.15 -31.36
C GLY A 481 -18.70 16.71 -30.08
N GLU A 482 -18.44 15.85 -29.12
CA GLU A 482 -17.96 16.21 -27.78
C GLU A 482 -16.99 15.13 -27.29
N ASN A 483 -16.00 15.53 -26.51
CA ASN A 483 -15.04 14.65 -25.85
C ASN A 483 -14.44 15.36 -24.64
N HIS A 484 -14.89 15.01 -23.45
CA HIS A 484 -14.57 15.63 -22.17
C HIS A 484 -15.12 14.73 -21.05
N PHE A 485 -14.81 15.05 -19.80
CA PHE A 485 -15.36 14.34 -18.64
C PHE A 485 -16.64 15.02 -18.15
N GLU A 486 -17.70 14.24 -17.94
CA GLU A 486 -18.93 14.75 -17.34
C GLU A 486 -19.69 13.70 -16.54
N ALA A 487 -20.39 14.16 -15.51
CA ALA A 487 -21.25 13.31 -14.73
C ALA A 487 -22.55 12.93 -15.50
N VAL A 488 -22.81 11.63 -15.62
CA VAL A 488 -24.07 11.09 -16.17
C VAL A 488 -24.72 10.10 -15.22
N ALA A 489 -26.00 10.32 -14.93
CA ALA A 489 -26.78 9.48 -14.01
C ALA A 489 -26.13 9.25 -12.63
N GLY A 490 -25.31 10.20 -12.16
CA GLY A 490 -24.70 10.20 -10.83
C GLY A 490 -23.30 9.59 -10.72
N SER A 491 -22.62 9.34 -11.85
CA SER A 491 -21.21 8.92 -11.90
C SER A 491 -20.44 9.83 -12.86
N GLY A 492 -19.20 10.18 -12.52
CA GLY A 492 -18.25 10.80 -13.45
C GLY A 492 -17.97 9.87 -14.63
N ALA A 493 -17.63 10.43 -15.80
CA ALA A 493 -17.35 9.58 -16.96
C ALA A 493 -16.64 10.31 -18.10
N ALA A 494 -15.79 9.58 -18.81
CA ALA A 494 -15.30 9.97 -20.13
C ALA A 494 -16.44 9.92 -21.17
N LYS A 495 -16.94 11.08 -21.58
CA LYS A 495 -17.98 11.21 -22.61
C LYS A 495 -17.36 11.28 -24.00
N MET A 496 -17.98 10.61 -24.96
CA MET A 496 -17.72 10.86 -26.38
C MET A 496 -19.03 10.96 -27.16
N VAL A 497 -19.13 11.95 -28.05
CA VAL A 497 -20.26 12.16 -28.97
C VAL A 497 -19.76 12.21 -30.41
N LEU A 498 -20.29 11.35 -31.28
CA LEU A 498 -19.91 11.31 -32.70
C LEU A 498 -20.46 12.53 -33.45
N HIS A 499 -19.59 13.39 -33.97
CA HIS A 499 -20.02 14.53 -34.81
C HIS A 499 -20.59 14.10 -36.18
N GLU A 500 -20.16 12.95 -36.69
CA GLU A 500 -20.59 12.42 -37.98
C GLU A 500 -20.68 10.90 -37.98
N ALA A 501 -21.44 10.33 -38.91
CA ALA A 501 -21.74 8.90 -38.91
C ALA A 501 -20.53 7.99 -39.22
N ALA A 502 -19.40 8.55 -39.64
CA ALA A 502 -18.17 7.81 -39.94
C ALA A 502 -17.09 7.97 -38.87
N ALA A 503 -17.32 8.80 -37.83
CA ALA A 503 -16.37 9.03 -36.76
C ALA A 503 -16.16 7.77 -35.90
N ARG A 504 -14.96 7.63 -35.34
CA ARG A 504 -14.56 6.48 -34.53
C ARG A 504 -13.79 6.97 -33.31
N TYR A 505 -14.53 7.39 -32.29
CA TYR A 505 -13.96 7.95 -31.07
C TYR A 505 -13.76 6.91 -29.99
N ASN A 506 -12.69 7.07 -29.24
CA ASN A 506 -12.28 6.14 -28.21
C ASN A 506 -11.67 6.93 -27.05
N ILE A 507 -11.83 6.41 -25.84
CA ILE A 507 -10.90 6.66 -24.74
C ILE A 507 -9.89 5.51 -24.77
N ALA A 508 -8.60 5.82 -24.78
CA ALA A 508 -7.55 4.83 -25.04
C ALA A 508 -6.27 5.12 -24.27
N THR A 509 -5.41 4.09 -24.16
CA THR A 509 -4.08 4.16 -23.55
C THR A 509 -3.09 3.26 -24.30
N TYR A 510 -1.80 3.53 -24.11
CA TYR A 510 -0.68 2.68 -24.53
C TYR A 510 -0.04 1.87 -23.38
N ARG A 511 -0.51 2.06 -22.14
CA ARG A 511 0.05 1.48 -20.90
C ARG A 511 0.28 -0.04 -20.97
N TYR A 512 -0.71 -0.78 -21.48
CA TYR A 512 -0.70 -2.25 -21.52
C TYR A 512 0.03 -2.80 -22.74
N ASN A 513 1.34 -2.55 -22.85
CA ASN A 513 2.20 -3.15 -23.87
C ASN A 513 2.87 -4.42 -23.33
N ASP A 514 3.18 -5.38 -24.21
CA ASP A 514 3.87 -6.64 -23.87
C ASP A 514 3.20 -7.51 -22.79
N VAL A 515 1.90 -7.29 -22.54
CA VAL A 515 1.06 -8.13 -21.67
C VAL A 515 0.64 -9.39 -22.41
N LYS A 516 1.10 -10.54 -21.93
CA LYS A 516 0.68 -11.83 -22.46
C LYS A 516 -0.80 -12.08 -22.14
N LEU A 517 -1.58 -12.48 -23.14
CA LEU A 517 -3.03 -12.64 -22.95
C LEU A 517 -3.37 -13.71 -21.90
N SER A 518 -2.49 -14.71 -21.70
CA SER A 518 -2.68 -15.73 -20.67
C SER A 518 -2.57 -15.21 -19.25
N ASP A 519 -1.96 -14.04 -19.09
CA ASP A 519 -1.62 -13.47 -17.79
C ASP A 519 -2.71 -12.47 -17.35
N ILE A 520 -3.61 -12.10 -18.27
CA ILE A 520 -4.81 -11.30 -18.00
C ILE A 520 -5.84 -12.15 -17.25
N GLY A 521 -5.91 -11.96 -15.94
CA GLY A 521 -6.86 -12.55 -15.01
C GLY A 521 -8.18 -11.79 -14.91
N THR A 522 -8.16 -10.46 -14.99
CA THR A 522 -9.36 -9.62 -14.92
C THR A 522 -9.36 -8.58 -16.03
N LEU A 523 -10.47 -8.47 -16.77
CA LEU A 523 -10.68 -7.37 -17.71
C LEU A 523 -12.17 -7.00 -17.71
N SER A 524 -12.50 -5.86 -17.10
CA SER A 524 -13.86 -5.37 -17.04
C SER A 524 -13.93 -3.86 -17.20
N TYR A 525 -15.09 -3.34 -17.55
CA TYR A 525 -15.31 -1.90 -17.68
C TYR A 525 -16.77 -1.55 -17.41
N ARG A 526 -17.02 -0.32 -16.97
CA ARG A 526 -18.38 0.20 -16.77
C ARG A 526 -18.68 1.30 -17.78
N MET A 527 -19.82 1.16 -18.44
CA MET A 527 -20.21 2.06 -19.53
C MET A 527 -21.68 2.43 -19.50
N TYR A 528 -22.00 3.56 -20.13
CA TYR A 528 -23.36 4.05 -20.33
C TYR A 528 -23.57 4.33 -21.80
N ASP A 529 -24.54 3.63 -22.41
CA ASP A 529 -25.00 3.94 -23.76
C ASP A 529 -26.05 5.06 -23.67
N GLY A 530 -25.67 6.28 -24.05
CA GLY A 530 -26.56 7.44 -24.06
C GLY A 530 -27.53 7.48 -25.24
N SER A 531 -27.42 6.52 -26.16
CA SER A 531 -28.14 6.52 -27.43
C SER A 531 -29.12 5.36 -27.51
N VAL A 532 -30.17 5.50 -28.33
CA VAL A 532 -31.09 4.38 -28.65
C VAL A 532 -30.92 4.02 -30.13
N SER A 533 -29.68 3.74 -30.51
CA SER A 533 -29.26 3.49 -31.91
C SER A 533 -29.03 2.00 -32.21
N GLY A 534 -28.80 1.18 -31.18
CA GLY A 534 -28.41 -0.22 -31.30
C GLY A 534 -26.90 -0.43 -31.44
N GLU A 535 -26.13 0.66 -31.46
CA GLU A 535 -24.69 0.66 -31.24
C GLU A 535 -24.42 0.73 -29.74
N THR A 536 -23.29 0.19 -29.27
CA THR A 536 -22.95 0.20 -27.83
C THR A 536 -21.46 0.45 -27.66
N PRO A 537 -21.04 1.11 -26.57
CA PRO A 537 -19.63 1.19 -26.22
C PRO A 537 -19.00 -0.19 -26.12
N TYR A 538 -17.79 -0.35 -26.65
CA TYR A 538 -17.13 -1.67 -26.71
C TYR A 538 -15.62 -1.59 -26.61
N LEU A 539 -15.01 -2.63 -26.04
CA LEU A 539 -13.58 -2.72 -25.81
C LEU A 539 -12.86 -3.35 -26.99
N HIS A 540 -11.68 -2.81 -27.32
CA HIS A 540 -10.80 -3.38 -28.34
C HIS A 540 -9.34 -2.96 -28.14
N PHE A 541 -8.41 -3.79 -28.59
CA PHE A 541 -6.98 -3.50 -28.49
C PHE A 541 -6.16 -4.22 -29.55
N ASN A 542 -4.97 -3.71 -29.83
CA ASN A 542 -4.03 -4.29 -30.79
C ASN A 542 -3.35 -5.55 -30.21
N VAL A 543 -3.41 -6.65 -30.96
CA VAL A 543 -2.85 -7.95 -30.53
C VAL A 543 -1.68 -8.36 -31.42
N ASP A 544 -0.71 -9.03 -30.83
CA ASP A 544 0.30 -9.83 -31.50
C ASP A 544 0.10 -11.30 -31.12
N PHE A 545 -0.21 -12.15 -32.10
CA PHE A 545 -0.47 -13.58 -31.90
C PHE A 545 0.78 -14.45 -32.01
N ASP A 546 1.86 -13.96 -32.63
CA ASP A 546 3.05 -14.75 -32.92
C ASP A 546 4.37 -14.12 -32.42
N ASN A 547 4.29 -13.04 -31.64
CA ASN A 547 5.42 -12.31 -31.05
C ASN A 547 6.41 -11.85 -32.14
N SER A 548 5.86 -11.36 -33.25
CA SER A 548 6.63 -10.74 -34.34
C SER A 548 6.65 -9.22 -34.25
N ASP A 549 5.86 -8.66 -33.33
CA ASP A 549 5.50 -7.26 -33.21
C ASP A 549 5.13 -6.66 -34.57
N THR A 550 4.29 -7.38 -35.33
CA THR A 550 3.70 -6.87 -36.57
C THR A 550 2.22 -6.56 -36.37
N TRP A 551 1.63 -5.70 -37.20
CA TRP A 551 0.21 -5.41 -37.11
C TRP A 551 -0.61 -6.66 -37.46
N GLN A 552 -1.29 -7.26 -36.47
CA GLN A 552 -2.09 -8.48 -36.63
C GLN A 552 -3.58 -8.30 -36.33
N ARG A 553 -4.03 -7.03 -36.35
CA ARG A 553 -5.41 -6.55 -36.12
C ARG A 553 -5.73 -6.37 -34.63
N ARG A 554 -7.00 -6.06 -34.35
CA ARG A 554 -7.51 -5.82 -33.00
C ARG A 554 -8.41 -6.94 -32.55
N LEU A 555 -8.28 -7.35 -31.29
CA LEU A 555 -9.31 -8.09 -30.59
C LEU A 555 -10.44 -7.14 -30.22
N VAL A 556 -11.68 -7.54 -30.47
CA VAL A 556 -12.88 -6.71 -30.28
C VAL A 556 -13.93 -7.48 -29.48
N GLN A 557 -14.36 -6.90 -28.36
CA GLN A 557 -15.41 -7.42 -27.49
C GLN A 557 -16.59 -6.44 -27.47
N VAL A 558 -17.66 -6.80 -28.17
CA VAL A 558 -18.92 -6.04 -28.15
C VAL A 558 -19.83 -6.64 -27.08
N PRO A 559 -20.27 -5.88 -26.07
CA PRO A 559 -21.14 -6.39 -25.02
C PRO A 559 -22.53 -6.71 -25.58
N THR A 560 -23.18 -7.71 -24.98
CA THR A 560 -24.55 -8.11 -25.34
C THR A 560 -25.51 -7.84 -24.20
N GLY A 561 -26.76 -7.49 -24.50
CA GLY A 561 -27.78 -7.26 -23.47
C GLY A 561 -27.69 -5.89 -22.79
N VAL A 562 -26.96 -4.96 -23.39
CA VAL A 562 -26.89 -3.55 -22.95
C VAL A 562 -28.26 -2.90 -23.09
N THR A 563 -28.68 -2.17 -22.07
CA THR A 563 -29.88 -1.35 -22.10
C THR A 563 -29.47 0.12 -22.14
N ALA A 564 -29.90 0.83 -23.18
CA ALA A 564 -29.66 2.27 -23.30
C ALA A 564 -30.11 3.03 -22.05
N ASN A 565 -29.40 4.12 -21.74
CA ASN A 565 -29.59 4.98 -20.59
C ASN A 565 -29.43 4.28 -19.23
N THR A 566 -28.64 3.20 -19.18
CA THR A 566 -28.38 2.43 -17.95
C THR A 566 -26.89 2.08 -17.86
N TRP A 567 -26.30 2.35 -16.70
CA TRP A 567 -24.94 1.89 -16.40
C TRP A 567 -24.85 0.37 -16.48
N THR A 568 -23.89 -0.12 -17.26
CA THR A 568 -23.66 -1.55 -17.50
C THR A 568 -22.20 -1.87 -17.24
N THR A 569 -21.93 -2.75 -16.28
CA THR A 569 -20.61 -3.34 -16.07
C THR A 569 -20.45 -4.55 -16.99
N VAL A 570 -19.35 -4.59 -17.73
CA VAL A 570 -19.03 -5.63 -18.70
C VAL A 570 -17.80 -6.39 -18.23
N ASP A 571 -17.95 -7.69 -17.97
CA ASP A 571 -16.82 -8.63 -17.89
C ASP A 571 -16.44 -9.03 -19.33
N ALA A 572 -15.34 -8.47 -19.83
CA ALA A 572 -14.91 -8.67 -21.21
C ALA A 572 -14.40 -10.10 -21.45
N LEU A 573 -13.78 -10.73 -20.44
CA LEU A 573 -13.24 -12.09 -20.56
C LEU A 573 -14.34 -13.15 -20.65
N ALA A 574 -15.48 -12.90 -20.00
CA ALA A 574 -16.69 -13.72 -20.14
C ALA A 574 -17.41 -13.55 -21.50
N GLY A 575 -17.05 -12.51 -22.26
CA GLY A 575 -17.65 -12.17 -23.54
C GLY A 575 -17.18 -13.02 -24.73
N MET A 576 -17.82 -12.77 -25.88
CA MET A 576 -17.38 -13.30 -27.17
C MET A 576 -16.53 -12.26 -27.89
N TRP A 577 -15.39 -12.68 -28.39
CA TRP A 577 -14.40 -11.85 -29.05
C TRP A 577 -14.38 -12.08 -30.55
N THR A 578 -14.13 -11.02 -31.31
CA THR A 578 -13.93 -11.06 -32.76
C THR A 578 -12.61 -10.39 -33.14
N LEU A 579 -12.15 -10.63 -34.35
CA LEU A 579 -10.97 -9.97 -34.90
C LEU A 579 -11.37 -8.86 -35.87
N SER A 580 -10.78 -7.68 -35.73
CA SER A 580 -11.14 -6.55 -36.57
C SER A 580 -10.87 -6.82 -38.06
N GLY A 581 -11.93 -6.68 -38.87
CA GLY A 581 -11.89 -6.67 -40.33
C GLY A 581 -11.43 -7.96 -41.03
N GLY A 582 -11.44 -9.13 -40.38
CA GLY A 582 -10.92 -10.35 -41.02
C GLY A 582 -11.05 -11.65 -40.24
N ASN A 583 -10.37 -12.66 -40.76
CA ASN A 583 -10.35 -14.00 -40.19
C ASN A 583 -9.27 -14.11 -39.12
N TRP A 584 -9.57 -14.88 -38.08
CA TRP A 584 -8.58 -15.36 -37.12
C TRP A 584 -7.33 -15.93 -37.83
N PRO A 585 -6.10 -15.59 -37.39
CA PRO A 585 -4.88 -16.16 -37.96
C PRO A 585 -4.82 -17.69 -37.78
N ALA A 586 -3.95 -18.36 -38.51
CA ALA A 586 -3.72 -19.78 -38.28
C ALA A 586 -2.98 -19.97 -36.94
N GLY A 587 -3.59 -20.64 -35.97
CA GLY A 587 -3.00 -20.86 -34.63
C GLY A 587 -1.87 -21.91 -34.60
N ALA A 588 -1.19 -22.01 -33.45
CA ALA A 588 -0.06 -22.92 -33.23
C ALA A 588 -0.45 -24.41 -33.16
N VAL A 589 -1.75 -24.71 -33.01
CA VAL A 589 -2.29 -26.08 -32.97
C VAL A 589 -3.16 -26.32 -34.20
N ASP A 590 -2.57 -26.91 -35.24
CA ASP A 590 -3.28 -27.38 -36.41
C ASP A 590 -2.91 -28.86 -36.64
N ASN A 591 -3.86 -29.76 -36.36
CA ASN A 591 -3.89 -31.10 -36.98
C ASN A 591 -5.31 -31.56 -37.33
N THR A 592 -6.33 -30.69 -37.30
CA THR A 592 -7.74 -31.09 -37.48
C THR A 592 -8.50 -30.36 -38.61
N GLY A 593 -7.85 -29.46 -39.35
CA GLY A 593 -8.32 -29.09 -40.69
C GLY A 593 -9.68 -28.40 -40.79
N THR A 594 -10.04 -27.51 -39.84
CA THR A 594 -10.99 -26.39 -40.07
C THR A 594 -10.81 -25.29 -39.01
N THR A 595 -10.70 -23.98 -39.30
CA THR A 595 -9.85 -23.16 -40.20
C THR A 595 -9.99 -21.70 -39.72
N PRO A 596 -9.10 -20.78 -40.11
CA PRO A 596 -9.36 -19.34 -40.16
C PRO A 596 -10.79 -19.01 -40.59
N GLY A 597 -11.43 -18.09 -39.86
CA GLY A 597 -12.81 -17.66 -40.11
C GLY A 597 -13.14 -16.44 -39.24
N SER A 598 -14.35 -15.90 -39.38
CA SER A 598 -14.82 -14.74 -38.63
C SER A 598 -15.70 -15.09 -37.43
N THR A 599 -15.76 -16.38 -37.06
CA THR A 599 -16.60 -16.83 -35.94
C THR A 599 -16.08 -16.23 -34.64
N PRO A 600 -16.95 -15.62 -33.81
CA PRO A 600 -16.56 -15.15 -32.49
C PRO A 600 -16.00 -16.29 -31.62
N ARG A 601 -15.06 -15.98 -30.72
CA ARG A 601 -14.38 -16.94 -29.84
C ARG A 601 -14.52 -16.53 -28.37
N THR A 602 -14.55 -17.50 -27.47
CA THR A 602 -14.41 -17.22 -26.03
C THR A 602 -12.95 -16.85 -25.72
N TRP A 603 -12.70 -16.18 -24.60
CA TRP A 603 -11.32 -15.91 -24.14
C TRP A 603 -10.50 -17.19 -24.02
N ALA A 604 -11.08 -18.23 -23.42
CA ALA A 604 -10.44 -19.55 -23.29
C ALA A 604 -10.07 -20.19 -24.65
N ASP A 605 -10.90 -20.03 -25.69
CA ASP A 605 -10.57 -20.52 -27.04
C ASP A 605 -9.39 -19.76 -27.64
N ILE A 606 -9.29 -18.45 -27.39
CA ILE A 606 -8.17 -17.62 -27.86
C ILE A 606 -6.87 -18.11 -27.20
N LEU A 607 -6.84 -18.22 -25.88
CA LEU A 607 -5.67 -18.68 -25.14
C LEU A 607 -5.23 -20.09 -25.56
N ALA A 608 -6.20 -20.98 -25.80
CA ALA A 608 -5.92 -22.34 -26.24
C ALA A 608 -5.38 -22.41 -27.69
N ASN A 609 -5.75 -21.48 -28.57
CA ASN A 609 -5.35 -21.48 -29.98
C ASN A 609 -4.10 -20.63 -30.24
N TYR A 610 -3.84 -19.63 -29.40
CA TYR A 610 -2.74 -18.68 -29.51
C TYR A 610 -2.04 -18.51 -28.14
N PRO A 611 -1.30 -19.52 -27.66
CA PRO A 611 -0.67 -19.48 -26.34
C PRO A 611 0.47 -18.45 -26.19
N ASN A 612 0.91 -17.87 -27.32
CA ASN A 612 1.94 -16.82 -27.37
C ASN A 612 1.34 -15.45 -27.69
N ALA A 613 0.02 -15.31 -27.67
CA ALA A 613 -0.59 -14.02 -27.94
C ALA A 613 -0.34 -13.04 -26.79
N GLU A 614 -0.07 -11.79 -27.14
CA GLU A 614 0.18 -10.67 -26.23
C GLU A 614 -0.39 -9.37 -26.80
N THR A 615 -0.59 -8.37 -25.95
CA THR A 615 -0.76 -6.98 -26.42
C THR A 615 0.51 -6.54 -27.12
N ARG A 616 0.36 -5.86 -28.25
CA ARG A 616 1.50 -5.58 -29.14
C ARG A 616 2.53 -4.62 -28.50
N SER A 617 3.83 -4.91 -28.61
CA SER A 617 4.92 -4.09 -28.06
C SER A 617 4.96 -2.65 -28.60
N THR A 618 5.00 -2.48 -29.93
CA THR A 618 5.24 -1.14 -30.51
C THR A 618 3.99 -0.29 -30.70
N ASP A 619 2.80 -0.86 -30.63
CA ASP A 619 1.52 -0.14 -30.75
C ASP A 619 0.49 -0.96 -29.99
N SER A 620 0.55 -0.92 -28.67
CA SER A 620 -0.30 -1.68 -27.76
C SER A 620 -1.76 -1.22 -27.74
N TRP A 621 -2.04 -0.08 -28.39
CA TRP A 621 -3.31 0.66 -28.41
C TRP A 621 -4.47 -0.15 -27.84
N PHE A 622 -4.97 0.28 -26.68
CA PHE A 622 -6.04 -0.34 -25.93
C PHE A 622 -7.09 0.71 -25.61
N GLY A 623 -8.38 0.43 -25.80
CA GLY A 623 -9.40 1.39 -25.44
C GLY A 623 -10.84 0.94 -25.65
N ILE A 624 -11.76 1.82 -25.28
CA ILE A 624 -13.20 1.65 -25.48
C ILE A 624 -13.67 2.63 -26.55
N ARG A 625 -14.40 2.11 -27.53
CA ARG A 625 -15.00 2.89 -28.62
C ARG A 625 -16.44 3.25 -28.32
N VAL A 626 -16.86 4.46 -28.73
CA VAL A 626 -18.29 4.81 -28.84
C VAL A 626 -18.80 4.57 -30.27
N GLY A 627 -19.67 3.56 -30.43
CA GLY A 627 -20.41 3.20 -31.65
C GLY A 627 -19.60 2.64 -32.84
N HIS A 628 -20.25 1.97 -33.82
CA HIS A 628 -19.51 1.36 -34.95
C HIS A 628 -20.20 1.14 -36.32
N PRO A 629 -19.87 1.96 -37.35
CA PRO A 629 -20.00 3.41 -37.32
C PRO A 629 -21.42 3.78 -36.88
N GLY A 630 -21.53 4.59 -35.82
CA GLY A 630 -22.81 5.05 -35.29
C GLY A 630 -23.39 6.22 -36.07
N PRO A 631 -24.65 6.61 -35.85
CA PRO A 631 -25.20 7.86 -36.38
C PRO A 631 -24.48 9.09 -35.79
N ALA A 632 -24.58 10.25 -36.45
CA ALA A 632 -24.19 11.51 -35.81
C ALA A 632 -25.04 11.75 -34.55
N GLY A 633 -24.41 12.20 -33.47
CA GLY A 633 -25.01 12.34 -32.14
C GLY A 633 -24.97 11.08 -31.30
N GLU A 634 -24.39 9.98 -31.79
CA GLU A 634 -24.14 8.78 -30.98
C GLU A 634 -23.27 9.15 -29.78
N THR A 635 -23.83 8.98 -28.59
CA THR A 635 -23.25 9.35 -27.30
C THR A 635 -23.01 8.10 -26.48
N GLY A 636 -21.79 7.95 -25.95
CA GLY A 636 -21.42 6.90 -25.02
C GLY A 636 -20.48 7.42 -23.95
N TYR A 637 -20.51 6.77 -22.80
CA TYR A 637 -19.70 7.13 -21.64
C TYR A 637 -18.97 5.90 -21.11
N VAL A 638 -17.78 6.14 -20.56
CA VAL A 638 -16.99 5.16 -19.83
C VAL A 638 -16.71 5.72 -18.45
N ASP A 639 -17.12 4.98 -17.43
CA ASP A 639 -16.93 5.32 -16.02
C ASP A 639 -15.54 4.84 -15.60
N TRP A 640 -15.32 3.52 -15.58
CA TRP A 640 -14.01 2.96 -15.30
C TRP A 640 -13.64 1.78 -16.17
N ILE A 641 -12.34 1.45 -16.18
CA ILE A 641 -11.76 0.27 -16.81
C ILE A 641 -10.84 -0.46 -15.83
N ASN A 642 -11.13 -1.73 -15.56
CA ASN A 642 -10.31 -2.63 -14.74
C ASN A 642 -9.46 -3.55 -15.64
N PHE A 643 -8.14 -3.46 -15.52
CA PHE A 643 -7.16 -4.35 -16.13
C PHE A 643 -6.33 -5.01 -15.03
N ASP A 644 -6.51 -6.32 -14.82
CA ASP A 644 -5.82 -7.11 -13.80
C ASP A 644 -5.84 -6.55 -12.38
N GLY A 645 -6.94 -5.89 -12.05
CA GLY A 645 -7.11 -5.23 -10.78
C GLY A 645 -6.79 -3.74 -10.85
N GLN A 646 -5.97 -3.23 -11.77
CA GLN A 646 -5.79 -1.79 -11.91
C GLN A 646 -7.04 -1.17 -12.56
N ILE A 647 -7.77 -0.38 -11.81
CA ILE A 647 -8.97 0.32 -12.27
C ILE A 647 -8.58 1.75 -12.58
N SER A 648 -8.85 2.21 -13.79
CA SER A 648 -8.81 3.63 -14.14
C SER A 648 -10.24 4.15 -14.11
N ASP A 649 -10.56 5.03 -13.17
CA ASP A 649 -11.87 5.64 -12.96
C ASP A 649 -11.90 7.06 -13.50
N PHE A 650 -12.77 7.36 -14.46
CA PHE A 650 -12.82 8.63 -15.18
C PHE A 650 -13.84 9.56 -14.52
N GLU A 651 -13.43 10.33 -13.52
CA GLU A 651 -14.33 11.22 -12.75
C GLU A 651 -14.25 12.71 -13.11
#